data_AF-A0A0G3V0S1-F1
#
_entry.id   AF-A0A0G3V0S1-F1
#
_cell.length_a   1.000
_cell.length_b   1.000
_cell.length_c   1.000
_cell.angle_alpha   90.00
_cell.angle_beta   90.00
_cell.angle_gamma   90.00
#
_symmetry.space_group_name_H-M   'P 1'
#
loop_
_entity.id
_entity.type
_entity.pdbx_description
1 polymer ?
#
loop_
_entity_poly.entity_id
_entity_poly.type
_entity_poly.pdbx_seq_one_letter_code
_entity_poly.pdbx_strand_id
1 'polypeptide(L)'
;MDNLHAEQDREEISFEKMGDFLPVAVVAIEDSRYFEHDGVDPRGILRALTRDLKSGKVIEGGSTITQQYVRAVLLTPEQTFTRKIKEAVLAVQLERQYSKQAILKKYLNLIYFGNGAYGVQAAARTYFGKDASALNLPESALLAGLIRSPGDYDPFTHPEAALARRNEVLSRIEELKRLPAEDKASAIATPLGVGAAPATQRTAAPHFVERVRAFILSDPKFGATAAERERLLYQGGLRIETTLDPRAQAQAVDAVAKTLSSPATDPAAAVVSIDPRNGHILAYVGGSDFYGDEPWARYDLAGQGKRSAGSSFKPFVLAAALEAGVSLEKQYPAPGELTIPIKGQAPWLIRNYDGKGGGTMNLIEATVHSVNTVYAELITEIGAQPVVDLANKLGVESKLGAYPSAALGTNGVTVLDMASAYSSFADDGMHTSPVFITQVSTNSGEVLWRAKPSRERTLPVSISRDVTQVLQQVVERGTGVNARIGRSVAGKTGTGEEWSDAWFVGYTPELVTAVWVGFPDAARTMRPPTTRITVTGGTWPAQIWQATAGAYLAETPASKFPPPIASVTGASGATGPRGPTGPGLTSVVGQSTVDATRILVDAGYRVRLYETASRSVAAGFVISQSPAAGAPFAIGGTITLAVSTGPPLVVPVPSVLGLSAQKAAALLGASGFEVQIHIEAEPPPGAPERAASVWKQLPAGGEPLAVDQAVTIWLNP
;
A
#
# COMPACT_ATOMS: atom_id res chain seq x y z
N MET A 1 -17.36 11.57 -10.17
CA MET A 1 -16.34 11.11 -11.12
C MET A 1 -15.39 12.26 -11.30
N ASP A 2 -14.22 12.20 -10.68
CA ASP A 2 -13.13 13.10 -11.06
C ASP A 2 -12.53 12.49 -12.32
N ASN A 3 -12.91 13.03 -13.47
CA ASN A 3 -12.33 12.57 -14.71
C ASN A 3 -10.91 13.13 -14.80
N LEU A 4 -9.91 12.23 -14.83
CA LEU A 4 -8.58 12.58 -15.31
C LEU A 4 -8.54 12.80 -16.84
N HIS A 5 -9.70 12.86 -17.50
CA HIS A 5 -9.85 13.35 -18.87
C HIS A 5 -11.08 14.24 -19.08
N ALA A 6 -10.86 15.35 -19.77
CA ALA A 6 -11.88 16.16 -20.39
C ALA A 6 -12.58 15.38 -21.53
N GLU A 7 -13.65 14.64 -21.21
CA GLU A 7 -14.60 14.21 -22.24
C GLU A 7 -15.35 15.39 -22.89
N GLN A 8 -15.10 16.63 -22.46
CA GLN A 8 -15.78 17.82 -22.99
C GLN A 8 -14.98 18.71 -23.96
N ASP A 9 -13.71 18.42 -24.30
CA ASP A 9 -12.93 19.33 -25.15
C ASP A 9 -12.16 18.66 -26.30
N ARG A 10 -12.65 17.55 -26.84
CA ARG A 10 -12.15 17.04 -28.12
C ARG A 10 -12.86 17.76 -29.27
N GLU A 11 -12.41 18.96 -29.59
CA GLU A 11 -12.79 19.63 -30.83
C GLU A 11 -12.06 18.94 -32.01
N GLU A 12 -12.70 17.93 -32.60
CA GLU A 12 -12.15 17.24 -33.78
C GLU A 12 -12.09 18.22 -34.96
N ILE A 13 -10.88 18.50 -35.45
CA ILE A 13 -10.69 19.35 -36.63
C ILE A 13 -10.33 18.51 -37.86
N SER A 14 -10.70 19.02 -39.05
CA SER A 14 -10.32 18.40 -40.32
C SER A 14 -8.81 18.55 -40.59
N PHE A 15 -8.26 17.74 -41.48
CA PHE A 15 -6.82 17.72 -41.75
C PHE A 15 -6.31 19.08 -42.26
N GLU A 16 -7.12 19.75 -43.08
CA GLU A 16 -6.82 21.06 -43.67
C GLU A 16 -6.77 22.18 -42.61
N LYS A 17 -7.43 21.97 -41.46
CA LYS A 17 -7.41 22.91 -40.34
C LYS A 17 -6.24 22.67 -39.37
N MET A 18 -5.38 21.68 -39.63
CA MET A 18 -4.21 21.38 -38.77
C MET A 18 -2.96 22.22 -39.08
N GLY A 19 -3.07 23.15 -40.05
CA GLY A 19 -1.96 23.97 -40.51
C GLY A 19 -0.96 23.21 -41.39
N ASP A 20 -0.09 23.95 -42.07
CA ASP A 20 0.83 23.38 -43.07
C ASP A 20 2.05 22.69 -42.44
N PHE A 21 2.46 23.13 -41.24
CA PHE A 21 3.72 22.72 -40.64
C PHE A 21 3.60 21.55 -39.67
N LEU A 22 2.49 21.42 -38.94
CA LEU A 22 2.38 20.39 -37.90
C LEU A 22 2.36 18.97 -38.47
N PRO A 23 1.53 18.62 -39.48
CA PRO A 23 1.57 17.30 -40.07
C PRO A 23 2.97 16.95 -40.59
N VAL A 24 3.69 17.93 -41.16
CA VAL A 24 5.07 17.78 -41.64
C VAL A 24 6.04 17.52 -40.49
N ALA A 25 5.94 18.29 -39.40
CA ALA A 25 6.81 18.16 -38.23
C ALA A 25 6.63 16.80 -37.53
N VAL A 26 5.38 16.36 -37.35
CA VAL A 26 5.07 15.06 -36.74
C VAL A 26 5.57 13.92 -37.62
N VAL A 27 5.29 13.95 -38.93
CA VAL A 27 5.82 12.95 -39.86
C VAL A 27 7.35 12.95 -39.85
N ALA A 28 8.01 14.11 -39.82
CA ALA A 28 9.47 14.17 -39.85
C ALA A 28 10.13 13.47 -38.64
N ILE A 29 9.60 13.69 -37.43
CA ILE A 29 10.20 13.18 -36.19
C ILE A 29 9.69 11.79 -35.80
N GLU A 30 8.40 11.51 -35.93
CA GLU A 30 7.79 10.24 -35.51
C GLU A 30 7.95 9.15 -36.59
N ASP A 31 7.78 9.49 -37.87
CA ASP A 31 7.72 8.51 -38.95
C ASP A 31 8.11 9.12 -40.31
N SER A 32 9.41 9.40 -40.50
CA SER A 32 9.91 10.13 -41.68
C SER A 32 9.56 9.54 -43.05
N ARG A 33 9.14 8.27 -43.10
CA ARG A 33 8.73 7.57 -44.32
C ARG A 33 7.25 7.21 -44.31
N TYR A 34 6.45 7.92 -43.52
CA TYR A 34 5.04 7.65 -43.33
C TYR A 34 4.29 7.43 -44.65
N PHE A 35 4.58 8.20 -45.70
CA PHE A 35 3.91 8.07 -47.00
C PHE A 35 4.48 6.99 -47.93
N GLU A 36 5.56 6.30 -47.55
CA GLU A 36 6.28 5.33 -48.40
C GLU A 36 6.00 3.86 -48.02
N HIS A 37 5.42 3.60 -46.85
CA HIS A 37 5.19 2.24 -46.35
C HIS A 37 3.71 1.93 -46.13
N ASP A 38 3.35 0.65 -46.00
CA ASP A 38 1.97 0.18 -45.81
C ASP A 38 1.74 -0.32 -44.38
N GLY A 39 1.70 0.58 -43.40
CA GLY A 39 1.39 0.29 -41.99
C GLY A 39 2.60 0.02 -41.11
N VAL A 40 3.61 -0.68 -41.63
CA VAL A 40 4.88 -0.96 -40.94
C VAL A 40 6.07 -0.50 -41.79
N ASP A 41 7.15 -0.05 -41.16
CA ASP A 41 8.39 0.36 -41.85
C ASP A 41 9.54 -0.61 -41.55
N PRO A 42 9.76 -1.67 -42.37
CA PRO A 42 10.85 -2.63 -42.16
C PRO A 42 12.24 -1.99 -42.13
N ARG A 43 12.46 -0.99 -42.99
CA ARG A 43 13.72 -0.24 -43.01
C ARG A 43 13.87 0.61 -41.74
N GLY A 44 12.75 1.06 -41.17
CA GLY A 44 12.71 1.91 -39.98
C GLY A 44 13.01 1.11 -38.72
N ILE A 45 12.46 -0.10 -38.66
CA ILE A 45 12.76 -1.12 -37.64
C ILE A 45 14.25 -1.47 -37.68
N LEU A 46 14.82 -1.76 -38.85
CA LEU A 46 16.25 -2.09 -38.98
C LEU A 46 17.16 -0.92 -38.56
N ARG A 47 16.77 0.32 -38.90
CA ARG A 47 17.48 1.54 -38.49
C ARG A 47 17.37 1.80 -36.98
N ALA A 48 16.25 1.47 -36.36
CA ALA A 48 16.08 1.58 -34.91
C ALA A 48 16.98 0.56 -34.19
N LEU A 49 16.92 -0.71 -34.62
CA LEU A 49 17.74 -1.79 -34.09
C LEU A 49 19.25 -1.47 -34.14
N THR A 50 19.74 -0.94 -35.27
CA THR A 50 21.15 -0.56 -35.42
C THR A 50 21.55 0.64 -34.56
N ARG A 51 20.61 1.55 -34.25
CA ARG A 51 20.85 2.66 -33.30
C ARG A 51 20.88 2.16 -31.85
N ASP A 52 19.95 1.30 -31.47
CA ASP A 52 19.86 0.73 -30.11
C ASP A 52 21.10 -0.10 -29.76
N LEU A 53 21.63 -0.85 -30.73
CA LEU A 53 22.88 -1.61 -30.58
C LEU A 53 24.11 -0.70 -30.41
N LYS A 54 24.09 0.51 -30.99
CA LYS A 54 25.20 1.47 -30.88
C LYS A 54 25.13 2.33 -29.61
N SER A 55 23.92 2.64 -29.13
CA SER A 55 23.71 3.46 -27.93
C SER A 55 23.73 2.66 -26.63
N GLY A 56 23.64 1.33 -26.70
CA GLY A 56 23.53 0.44 -25.54
C GLY A 56 22.24 0.63 -24.72
N LYS A 57 21.28 1.39 -25.26
CA LYS A 57 19.97 1.67 -24.65
C LYS A 57 18.89 1.50 -25.72
N VAL A 58 17.76 0.90 -25.37
CA VAL A 58 16.60 0.84 -26.26
C VAL A 58 16.02 2.24 -26.42
N ILE A 59 16.21 2.85 -27.59
CA ILE A 59 15.63 4.13 -27.95
C ILE A 59 14.37 3.80 -28.75
N GLU A 60 13.20 3.78 -28.10
CA GLU A 60 11.91 3.58 -28.78
C GLU A 60 11.83 4.48 -30.04
N GLY A 61 11.90 3.88 -31.24
CA GLY A 61 11.92 4.64 -32.50
C GLY A 61 11.65 3.81 -33.76
N GLY A 62 11.14 2.58 -33.61
CA GLY A 62 10.84 1.68 -34.72
C GLY A 62 9.35 1.54 -35.08
N SER A 63 8.45 2.23 -34.36
CA SER A 63 6.99 2.12 -34.60
C SER A 63 6.50 3.25 -35.51
N THR A 64 5.61 2.95 -36.45
CA THR A 64 5.01 3.92 -37.38
C THR A 64 3.88 4.70 -36.73
N ILE A 65 3.47 5.84 -37.29
CA ILE A 65 2.31 6.61 -36.79
C ILE A 65 1.05 5.74 -36.76
N THR A 66 0.84 4.89 -37.76
CA THR A 66 -0.30 3.97 -37.83
C THR A 66 -0.26 2.94 -36.70
N GLN A 67 0.91 2.37 -36.42
CA GLN A 67 1.10 1.48 -35.27
C GLN A 67 0.81 2.18 -33.94
N GLN A 68 1.27 3.42 -33.79
CA GLN A 68 0.98 4.23 -32.61
C GLN A 68 -0.52 4.50 -32.44
N TYR A 69 -1.23 4.82 -33.53
CA TYR A 69 -2.68 5.01 -33.53
C TYR A 69 -3.44 3.73 -33.16
N VAL A 70 -3.11 2.59 -33.79
CA VAL A 70 -3.70 1.29 -33.46
C VAL A 70 -3.49 0.94 -32.00
N ARG A 71 -2.29 1.18 -31.48
CA ARG A 71 -1.97 0.95 -30.07
C ARG A 71 -2.81 1.81 -29.13
N ALA A 72 -3.07 3.07 -29.49
CA ALA A 72 -3.86 3.99 -28.67
C ALA A 72 -5.36 3.65 -28.66
N VAL A 73 -5.89 3.02 -29.71
CA VAL A 73 -7.35 2.82 -29.88
C VAL A 73 -7.81 1.38 -29.72
N LEU A 74 -7.01 0.40 -30.14
CA LEU A 74 -7.48 -0.97 -30.39
C LEU A 74 -6.80 -2.05 -29.56
N LEU A 75 -5.67 -1.75 -28.93
CA LEU A 75 -4.87 -2.77 -28.26
C LEU A 75 -4.75 -2.52 -26.77
N THR A 76 -4.70 -3.64 -26.07
CA THR A 76 -4.44 -3.70 -24.65
C THR A 76 -2.97 -3.35 -24.36
N PRO A 77 -2.63 -2.82 -23.16
CA PRO A 77 -1.28 -2.40 -22.80
C PRO A 77 -0.24 -3.52 -22.73
N GLU A 78 -0.65 -4.79 -22.72
CA GLU A 78 0.22 -5.95 -22.47
C GLU A 78 1.40 -6.06 -23.44
N GLN A 79 2.63 -6.00 -22.94
CA GLN A 79 3.84 -6.01 -23.76
C GLN A 79 4.32 -7.40 -24.18
N THR A 80 3.52 -8.12 -24.97
CA THR A 80 3.94 -9.38 -25.57
C THR A 80 4.44 -9.20 -27.00
N PHE A 81 5.40 -10.03 -27.43
CA PHE A 81 5.78 -10.12 -28.86
C PHE A 81 4.55 -10.34 -29.74
N THR A 82 3.58 -11.11 -29.25
CA THR A 82 2.29 -11.34 -29.90
C THR A 82 1.48 -10.06 -30.07
N ARG A 83 1.43 -9.16 -29.07
CA ARG A 83 0.80 -7.85 -29.22
C ARG A 83 1.48 -7.03 -30.31
N LYS A 84 2.82 -7.00 -30.33
CA LYS A 84 3.56 -6.22 -31.33
C LYS A 84 3.29 -6.71 -32.76
N ILE A 85 3.10 -8.02 -32.94
CA ILE A 85 2.66 -8.61 -34.21
C ILE A 85 1.20 -8.20 -34.53
N LYS A 86 0.28 -8.25 -33.55
CA LYS A 86 -1.10 -7.78 -33.74
C LYS A 86 -1.15 -6.29 -34.12
N GLU A 87 -0.34 -5.45 -33.48
CA GLU A 87 -0.18 -4.01 -33.79
C GLU A 87 0.27 -3.81 -35.24
N ALA A 88 1.27 -4.57 -35.69
CA ALA A 88 1.70 -4.56 -37.09
C ALA A 88 0.57 -4.98 -38.04
N VAL A 89 -0.10 -6.12 -37.79
CA VAL A 89 -1.17 -6.63 -38.67
C VAL A 89 -2.34 -5.64 -38.76
N LEU A 90 -2.79 -5.12 -37.62
CA LEU A 90 -3.87 -4.13 -37.56
C LEU A 90 -3.46 -2.82 -38.24
N ALA A 91 -2.19 -2.39 -38.13
CA ALA A 91 -1.70 -1.21 -38.83
C ALA A 91 -1.75 -1.39 -40.37
N VAL A 92 -1.31 -2.55 -40.88
CA VAL A 92 -1.43 -2.88 -42.32
C VAL A 92 -2.90 -2.90 -42.75
N GLN A 93 -3.78 -3.52 -41.95
CA GLN A 93 -5.22 -3.57 -42.26
C GLN A 93 -5.86 -2.18 -42.28
N LEU A 94 -5.51 -1.32 -41.33
CA LEU A 94 -6.05 0.03 -41.22
C LEU A 94 -5.67 0.88 -42.45
N GLU A 95 -4.44 0.78 -42.92
CA GLU A 95 -3.98 1.50 -44.12
C GLU A 95 -4.55 0.98 -45.44
N ARG A 96 -5.07 -0.25 -45.46
CA ARG A 96 -5.85 -0.75 -46.61
C ARG A 96 -7.27 -0.17 -46.65
N GLN A 97 -7.78 0.31 -45.52
CA GLN A 97 -9.14 0.82 -45.39
C GLN A 97 -9.20 2.36 -45.37
N TYR A 98 -8.16 3.01 -44.87
CA TYR A 98 -8.09 4.46 -44.71
C TYR A 98 -6.85 5.02 -45.41
N SER A 99 -7.00 6.21 -46.01
CA SER A 99 -5.86 6.93 -46.57
C SER A 99 -4.89 7.37 -45.47
N LYS A 100 -3.62 7.57 -45.85
CA LYS A 100 -2.58 8.13 -44.97
C LYS A 100 -3.03 9.44 -44.30
N GLN A 101 -3.65 10.33 -45.06
CA GLN A 101 -4.19 11.57 -44.51
C GLN A 101 -5.29 11.33 -43.48
N ALA A 102 -6.21 10.39 -43.75
CA ALA A 102 -7.28 10.06 -42.81
C ALA A 102 -6.75 9.47 -41.50
N ILE A 103 -5.72 8.62 -41.55
CA ILE A 103 -5.08 8.04 -40.36
C ILE A 103 -4.30 9.11 -39.60
N LEU A 104 -3.50 9.93 -40.27
CA LEU A 104 -2.77 11.02 -39.63
C LEU A 104 -3.73 12.02 -38.98
N LYS A 105 -4.85 12.35 -39.63
CA LYS A 105 -5.93 13.18 -39.03
C LYS A 105 -6.47 12.56 -37.74
N LYS A 106 -6.79 11.26 -37.76
CA LYS A 106 -7.30 10.54 -36.58
C LYS A 106 -6.26 10.49 -35.46
N TYR A 107 -4.99 10.29 -35.80
CA TYR A 107 -3.88 10.29 -34.85
C TYR A 107 -3.69 11.65 -34.18
N LEU A 108 -3.61 12.73 -34.95
CA LEU A 108 -3.38 14.08 -34.44
C LEU A 108 -4.56 14.63 -33.63
N ASN A 109 -5.79 14.17 -33.87
CA ASN A 109 -6.95 14.50 -33.03
C ASN A 109 -7.03 13.66 -31.75
N LEU A 110 -6.25 12.58 -31.63
CA LEU A 110 -6.31 11.65 -30.50
C LEU A 110 -5.17 11.82 -29.51
N ILE A 111 -3.94 12.03 -30.01
CA ILE A 111 -2.74 11.90 -29.18
C ILE A 111 -2.67 12.98 -28.10
N TYR A 112 -2.08 12.62 -26.96
CA TYR A 112 -1.88 13.56 -25.85
C TYR A 112 -0.62 14.39 -26.04
N PHE A 113 -0.74 15.70 -25.90
CA PHE A 113 0.35 16.65 -26.02
C PHE A 113 0.88 17.16 -24.67
N GLY A 114 0.30 16.76 -23.53
CA GLY A 114 0.64 17.28 -22.21
C GLY A 114 -0.39 18.29 -21.69
N ASN A 115 -0.33 18.65 -20.40
CA ASN A 115 -1.19 19.66 -19.77
C ASN A 115 -2.70 19.52 -20.05
N GLY A 116 -3.21 18.28 -20.10
CA GLY A 116 -4.63 18.02 -20.39
C GLY A 116 -5.03 18.18 -21.87
N ALA A 117 -4.11 18.52 -22.77
CA ALA A 117 -4.38 18.72 -24.19
C ALA A 117 -4.40 17.40 -24.98
N TYR A 118 -5.62 16.95 -25.33
CA TYR A 118 -5.84 15.80 -26.22
C TYR A 118 -6.21 16.27 -27.61
N GLY A 119 -5.39 15.90 -28.58
CA GLY A 119 -5.54 16.36 -29.94
C GLY A 119 -4.94 17.74 -30.20
N VAL A 120 -4.60 17.98 -31.45
CA VAL A 120 -3.86 19.17 -31.90
C VAL A 120 -4.59 20.47 -31.58
N GLN A 121 -5.91 20.53 -31.73
CA GLN A 121 -6.67 21.76 -31.53
C GLN A 121 -6.59 22.22 -30.06
N ALA A 122 -6.78 21.29 -29.13
CA ALA A 122 -6.58 21.54 -27.71
C ALA A 122 -5.13 21.96 -27.43
N ALA A 123 -4.15 21.27 -28.01
CA ALA A 123 -2.74 21.59 -27.81
C ALA A 123 -2.36 23.00 -28.29
N ALA A 124 -2.82 23.41 -29.47
CA ALA A 124 -2.57 24.75 -30.00
C ALA A 124 -3.13 25.84 -29.07
N ARG A 125 -4.34 25.63 -28.53
CA ARG A 125 -4.97 26.55 -27.57
C ARG A 125 -4.25 26.54 -26.22
N THR A 126 -3.90 25.37 -25.70
CA THR A 126 -3.22 25.21 -24.41
C THR A 126 -1.85 25.87 -24.40
N TYR A 127 -1.04 25.64 -25.44
CA TYR A 127 0.35 26.11 -25.46
C TYR A 127 0.51 27.51 -26.04
N PHE A 128 -0.35 27.93 -26.98
CA PHE A 128 -0.16 29.17 -27.74
C PHE A 128 -1.40 30.07 -27.80
N GLY A 129 -2.53 29.68 -27.19
CA GLY A 129 -3.75 30.49 -27.18
C GLY A 129 -4.39 30.69 -28.56
N LYS A 130 -4.14 29.79 -29.52
CA LYS A 130 -4.62 29.91 -30.90
C LYS A 130 -5.09 28.60 -31.49
N ASP A 131 -5.80 28.69 -32.61
CA ASP A 131 -6.25 27.52 -33.36
C ASP A 131 -5.09 26.82 -34.07
N ALA A 132 -5.21 25.50 -34.25
CA ALA A 132 -4.19 24.67 -34.90
C ALA A 132 -3.79 25.17 -36.28
N SER A 133 -4.74 25.74 -37.04
CA SER A 133 -4.50 26.28 -38.37
C SER A 133 -3.55 27.48 -38.39
N ALA A 134 -3.34 28.14 -37.24
CA ALA A 134 -2.48 29.32 -37.10
C ALA A 134 -1.09 28.99 -36.52
N LEU A 135 -0.75 27.70 -36.38
CA LEU A 135 0.57 27.28 -35.91
C LEU A 135 1.63 27.56 -36.97
N ASN A 136 2.69 28.25 -36.56
CA ASN A 136 3.90 28.42 -37.37
C ASN A 136 4.82 27.20 -37.20
N LEU A 137 5.95 27.23 -37.91
CA LEU A 137 6.92 26.15 -37.93
C LEU A 137 7.55 25.86 -36.53
N PRO A 138 8.14 26.84 -35.80
CA PRO A 138 8.66 26.60 -34.46
C PRO A 138 7.66 25.98 -33.48
N GLU A 139 6.42 26.45 -33.49
CA GLU A 139 5.36 25.95 -32.59
C GLU A 139 4.91 24.54 -32.98
N SER A 140 4.78 24.28 -34.28
CA SER A 140 4.49 22.96 -34.81
C SER A 140 5.58 21.96 -34.45
N ALA A 141 6.85 22.38 -34.54
CA ALA A 141 7.99 21.57 -34.13
C ALA A 141 8.00 21.31 -32.61
N LEU A 142 7.54 22.27 -31.81
CA LEU A 142 7.41 22.08 -30.36
C LEU A 142 6.35 21.01 -30.09
N LEU A 143 5.13 21.16 -30.60
CA LEU A 143 4.05 20.19 -30.38
C LEU A 143 4.42 18.79 -30.87
N ALA A 144 5.06 18.67 -32.04
CA ALA A 144 5.56 17.39 -32.55
C ALA A 144 6.61 16.77 -31.61
N GLY A 145 7.45 17.59 -30.98
CA GLY A 145 8.44 17.16 -29.99
C GLY A 145 7.82 16.59 -28.72
N LEU A 146 6.66 17.11 -28.30
CA LEU A 146 5.96 16.70 -27.08
C LEU A 146 5.40 15.27 -27.16
N ILE A 147 4.95 14.83 -28.34
CA ILE A 147 4.25 13.54 -28.55
C ILE A 147 4.98 12.35 -27.90
N ARG A 148 6.31 12.32 -28.02
CA ARG A 148 7.15 11.23 -27.51
C ARG A 148 7.08 11.09 -25.99
N SER A 149 7.18 12.21 -25.28
CA SER A 149 7.20 12.27 -23.82
C SER A 149 6.70 13.65 -23.35
N PRO A 150 5.38 13.85 -23.26
CA PRO A 150 4.82 15.17 -22.98
C PRO A 150 5.24 15.78 -21.64
N GLY A 151 5.48 14.97 -20.61
CA GLY A 151 5.95 15.43 -19.30
C GLY A 151 7.41 15.84 -19.28
N ASP A 152 8.30 15.02 -19.85
CA ASP A 152 9.74 15.31 -19.93
C ASP A 152 10.05 16.56 -20.77
N TYR A 153 9.21 16.84 -21.77
CA TYR A 153 9.36 17.97 -22.67
C TYR A 153 8.35 19.09 -22.42
N ASP A 154 7.66 19.09 -21.27
CA ASP A 154 6.70 20.13 -20.94
C ASP A 154 7.37 21.51 -20.91
N PRO A 155 7.02 22.45 -21.80
CA PRO A 155 7.65 23.77 -21.86
C PRO A 155 7.37 24.65 -20.63
N PHE A 156 6.35 24.36 -19.82
CA PHE A 156 6.05 25.14 -18.62
C PHE A 156 6.92 24.74 -17.43
N THR A 157 7.29 23.46 -17.31
CA THR A 157 8.10 22.94 -16.20
C THR A 157 9.54 22.62 -16.59
N HIS A 158 9.79 22.28 -17.85
CA HIS A 158 11.08 21.85 -18.40
C HIS A 158 11.44 22.61 -19.70
N PRO A 159 11.52 23.97 -19.66
CA PRO A 159 11.68 24.79 -20.86
C PRO A 159 12.95 24.48 -21.67
N GLU A 160 14.07 24.18 -21.01
CA GLU A 160 15.33 23.86 -21.70
C GLU A 160 15.24 22.54 -22.48
N ALA A 161 14.65 21.51 -21.87
CA ALA A 161 14.44 20.21 -22.51
C ALA A 161 13.46 20.33 -23.68
N ALA A 162 12.37 21.09 -23.50
CA ALA A 162 11.40 21.39 -24.55
C ALA A 162 12.05 22.10 -25.74
N LEU A 163 12.90 23.10 -25.48
CA LEU A 163 13.62 23.87 -26.50
C LEU A 163 14.57 22.98 -27.31
N ALA A 164 15.37 22.16 -26.61
CA ALA A 164 16.29 21.21 -27.26
C ALA A 164 15.52 20.22 -28.14
N ARG A 165 14.40 19.69 -27.64
CA ARG A 165 13.56 18.74 -28.38
C ARG A 165 12.91 19.36 -29.61
N ARG A 166 12.37 20.58 -29.51
CA ARG A 166 11.87 21.34 -30.68
C ARG A 166 12.95 21.52 -31.74
N ASN A 167 14.17 21.89 -31.33
CA ASN A 167 15.27 22.12 -32.27
C ASN A 167 15.75 20.82 -32.97
N GLU A 168 15.63 19.68 -32.29
CA GLU A 168 15.82 18.35 -32.91
C GLU A 168 14.78 18.11 -34.01
N VAL A 169 13.50 18.41 -33.75
CA VAL A 169 12.43 18.30 -34.76
C VAL A 169 12.72 19.20 -35.96
N LEU A 170 13.08 20.47 -35.74
CA LEU A 170 13.43 21.41 -36.81
C LEU A 170 14.60 20.91 -37.67
N SER A 171 15.65 20.40 -37.03
CA SER A 171 16.80 19.81 -37.72
C SER A 171 16.39 18.60 -38.55
N ARG A 172 15.47 17.78 -38.03
CA ARG A 172 14.97 16.61 -38.72
C ARG A 172 14.16 16.95 -39.98
N ILE A 173 13.36 18.02 -39.93
CA ILE A 173 12.58 18.48 -41.10
C ILE A 173 13.52 18.94 -42.23
N GLU A 174 14.60 19.66 -41.89
CA GLU A 174 15.63 20.10 -42.84
C GLU A 174 16.40 18.91 -43.45
N GLU A 175 16.85 17.94 -42.65
CA GLU A 175 17.55 16.74 -43.13
C GLU A 175 16.74 15.99 -44.20
N LEU A 176 15.42 16.00 -44.05
CA LEU A 176 14.47 15.38 -44.99
C LEU A 176 14.12 16.28 -46.19
N LYS A 177 14.77 17.46 -46.30
CA LYS A 177 14.57 18.47 -47.34
C LYS A 177 13.11 18.90 -47.48
N ARG A 178 12.39 18.95 -46.36
CA ARG A 178 10.97 19.38 -46.31
C ARG A 178 10.83 20.88 -46.07
N LEU A 179 11.94 21.58 -45.80
CA LEU A 179 12.04 23.02 -45.68
C LEU A 179 13.36 23.54 -46.30
N PRO A 180 13.38 24.77 -46.82
CA PRO A 180 14.60 25.51 -47.13
C PRO A 180 15.52 25.68 -45.91
N ALA A 181 16.84 25.63 -46.10
CA ALA A 181 17.83 25.75 -45.02
C ALA A 181 17.79 27.13 -44.31
N GLU A 182 17.41 28.17 -45.04
CA GLU A 182 17.26 29.54 -44.53
C GLU A 182 16.15 29.67 -43.47
N ASP A 183 15.09 28.86 -43.57
CA ASP A 183 13.98 28.86 -42.62
C ASP A 183 14.36 28.22 -41.28
N LYS A 184 15.33 27.29 -41.26
CA LYS A 184 15.77 26.60 -40.03
C LYS A 184 16.50 27.54 -39.06
N ALA A 185 17.46 28.33 -39.56
CA ALA A 185 18.27 29.18 -38.70
C ALA A 185 17.40 30.20 -37.95
N SER A 186 16.41 30.78 -38.64
CA SER A 186 15.42 31.68 -38.06
C SER A 186 14.48 30.95 -37.08
N ALA A 187 14.01 29.75 -37.42
CA ALA A 187 13.14 28.95 -36.55
C ALA A 187 13.82 28.52 -35.24
N ILE A 188 15.09 28.12 -35.28
CA ILE A 188 15.87 27.74 -34.08
C ILE A 188 16.09 28.94 -33.15
N ALA A 189 16.33 30.13 -33.72
CA ALA A 189 16.53 31.37 -32.96
C ALA A 189 15.25 31.89 -32.29
N THR A 190 14.08 31.40 -32.68
CA THR A 190 12.79 31.80 -32.09
C THR A 190 12.68 31.22 -30.67
N PRO A 191 12.23 31.99 -29.66
CA PRO A 191 11.92 31.44 -28.32
C PRO A 191 10.78 30.42 -28.39
N LEU A 192 10.50 29.69 -27.30
CA LEU A 192 9.42 28.70 -27.29
C LEU A 192 8.05 29.29 -27.61
N GLY A 193 7.82 30.57 -27.26
CA GLY A 193 6.60 31.29 -27.60
C GLY A 193 5.34 30.77 -26.89
N VAL A 194 5.48 29.95 -25.85
CA VAL A 194 4.33 29.45 -25.09
C VAL A 194 3.66 30.58 -24.29
N GLY A 195 2.33 30.51 -24.21
CA GLY A 195 1.51 31.44 -23.43
C GLY A 195 1.62 31.22 -21.93
N ALA A 196 0.66 31.75 -21.18
CA ALA A 196 0.53 31.42 -19.77
C ALA A 196 0.20 29.93 -19.61
N ALA A 197 0.77 29.29 -18.59
CA ALA A 197 0.42 27.92 -18.26
C ALA A 197 -1.10 27.81 -18.01
N PRO A 198 -1.76 26.76 -18.53
CA PRO A 198 -3.19 26.57 -18.29
C PRO A 198 -3.45 26.47 -16.78
N ALA A 199 -4.60 27.01 -16.35
CA ALA A 199 -5.01 26.85 -14.96
C ALA A 199 -5.14 25.35 -14.65
N THR A 200 -4.41 24.89 -13.65
CA THR A 200 -4.46 23.48 -13.21
C THR A 200 -5.89 23.11 -12.88
N GLN A 201 -6.43 22.08 -13.53
CA GLN A 201 -7.76 21.58 -13.22
C GLN A 201 -7.78 21.11 -11.76
N ARG A 202 -8.53 21.82 -10.92
CA ARG A 202 -8.60 21.54 -9.48
C ARG A 202 -9.51 20.34 -9.24
N THR A 203 -9.00 19.31 -8.58
CA THR A 203 -9.78 18.18 -8.07
C THR A 203 -10.14 18.42 -6.60
N ALA A 204 -11.24 17.81 -6.14
CA ALA A 204 -11.65 17.85 -4.73
C ALA A 204 -10.73 17.01 -3.81
N ALA A 205 -9.89 16.13 -4.37
CA ALA A 205 -9.01 15.23 -3.62
C ALA A 205 -7.60 15.14 -4.24
N PRO A 206 -6.86 16.26 -4.38
CA PRO A 206 -5.61 16.28 -5.14
C PRO A 206 -4.56 15.31 -4.60
N HIS A 207 -4.39 15.23 -3.27
CA HIS A 207 -3.46 14.28 -2.64
C HIS A 207 -3.84 12.82 -2.91
N PHE A 208 -5.13 12.49 -2.93
CA PHE A 208 -5.61 11.15 -3.29
C PHE A 208 -5.31 10.82 -4.75
N VAL A 209 -5.59 11.77 -5.65
CA VAL A 209 -5.32 11.65 -7.09
C VAL A 209 -3.83 11.46 -7.36
N GLU A 210 -2.95 12.21 -6.68
CA GLU A 210 -1.50 12.01 -6.80
C GLU A 210 -1.06 10.64 -6.27
N ARG A 211 -1.70 10.09 -5.22
CA ARG A 211 -1.46 8.72 -4.77
C ARG A 211 -1.83 7.68 -5.83
N VAL A 212 -3.00 7.86 -6.46
CA VAL A 212 -3.45 7.01 -7.56
C VAL A 212 -2.50 7.10 -8.76
N ARG A 213 -2.08 8.31 -9.13
CA ARG A 213 -1.09 8.54 -10.18
C ARG A 213 0.23 7.84 -9.86
N ALA A 214 0.78 8.07 -8.67
CA ALA A 214 2.04 7.48 -8.24
C ALA A 214 1.98 5.94 -8.24
N PHE A 215 0.84 5.35 -7.88
CA PHE A 215 0.63 3.91 -7.96
C PHE A 215 0.79 3.39 -9.40
N ILE A 216 0.13 4.00 -10.38
CA ILE A 216 0.26 3.61 -11.80
C ILE A 216 1.70 3.82 -12.31
N LEU A 217 2.33 4.93 -11.95
CA LEU A 217 3.68 5.29 -12.43
C LEU A 217 4.81 4.50 -11.76
N SER A 218 4.55 3.79 -10.66
CA SER A 218 5.56 3.01 -9.94
C SER A 218 5.46 1.50 -10.17
N ASP A 219 4.27 0.96 -10.47
CA ASP A 219 4.11 -0.48 -10.66
C ASP A 219 4.47 -0.90 -12.10
N PRO A 220 5.48 -1.77 -12.30
CA PRO A 220 5.91 -2.23 -13.62
C PRO A 220 4.84 -3.01 -14.39
N LYS A 221 3.74 -3.44 -13.74
CA LYS A 221 2.59 -4.05 -14.43
C LYS A 221 1.92 -3.10 -15.42
N PHE A 222 2.03 -1.79 -15.22
CA PHE A 222 1.47 -0.78 -16.10
C PHE A 222 2.44 -0.36 -17.23
N GLY A 223 3.64 -0.93 -17.28
CA GLY A 223 4.67 -0.62 -18.27
C GLY A 223 6.07 -0.87 -17.72
N ALA A 224 6.96 -1.46 -18.52
CA ALA A 224 8.31 -1.80 -18.12
C ALA A 224 9.16 -0.55 -17.86
N THR A 225 8.94 0.52 -18.63
CA THR A 225 9.62 1.81 -18.48
C THR A 225 8.71 2.91 -17.94
N ALA A 226 9.29 3.96 -17.37
CA ALA A 226 8.53 5.11 -16.87
C ALA A 226 7.72 5.80 -17.98
N ALA A 227 8.33 5.98 -19.15
CA ALA A 227 7.67 6.56 -20.32
C ALA A 227 6.45 5.75 -20.78
N GLU A 228 6.51 4.41 -20.67
CA GLU A 228 5.37 3.55 -21.01
C GLU A 228 4.22 3.68 -20.01
N ARG A 229 4.52 3.76 -18.71
CA ARG A 229 3.51 3.93 -17.66
C ARG A 229 2.84 5.29 -17.77
N GLU A 230 3.61 6.33 -18.06
CA GLU A 230 3.09 7.68 -18.33
C GLU A 230 2.20 7.70 -19.57
N ARG A 231 2.65 7.07 -20.66
CA ARG A 231 1.86 6.90 -21.88
C ARG A 231 0.57 6.13 -21.60
N LEU A 232 0.62 5.06 -20.84
CA LEU A 232 -0.58 4.31 -20.48
C LEU A 232 -1.56 5.16 -19.66
N LEU A 233 -1.05 5.85 -18.64
CA LEU A 233 -1.86 6.67 -17.75
C LEU A 233 -2.58 7.81 -18.49
N TYR A 234 -1.89 8.50 -19.39
CA TYR A 234 -2.46 9.67 -20.05
C TYR A 234 -3.01 9.37 -21.46
N GLN A 235 -2.42 8.47 -22.23
CA GLN A 235 -2.85 8.19 -23.62
C GLN A 235 -3.66 6.91 -23.78
N GLY A 236 -3.58 5.97 -22.83
CA GLY A 236 -4.16 4.64 -22.99
C GLY A 236 -5.65 4.51 -22.68
N GLY A 237 -6.31 5.60 -22.26
CA GLY A 237 -7.74 5.59 -21.92
C GLY A 237 -8.06 4.68 -20.73
N LEU A 238 -7.21 4.67 -19.71
CA LEU A 238 -7.46 3.88 -18.51
C LEU A 238 -8.75 4.33 -17.80
N ARG A 239 -9.54 3.36 -17.36
CA ARG A 239 -10.58 3.52 -16.36
C ARG A 239 -10.05 3.03 -15.01
N ILE A 240 -9.86 3.96 -14.08
CA ILE A 240 -9.37 3.70 -12.72
C ILE A 240 -10.56 3.85 -11.76
N GLU A 241 -10.96 2.74 -11.15
CA GLU A 241 -12.01 2.73 -10.13
C GLU A 241 -11.37 2.81 -8.74
N THR A 242 -11.77 3.79 -7.95
CA THR A 242 -11.18 4.11 -6.65
C THR A 242 -12.18 3.94 -5.52
N THR A 243 -11.68 3.99 -4.29
CA THR A 243 -12.50 3.87 -3.06
C THR A 243 -12.99 5.20 -2.52
N LEU A 244 -12.51 6.32 -3.07
CA LEU A 244 -12.83 7.65 -2.60
C LEU A 244 -14.34 7.89 -2.67
N ASP A 245 -14.94 8.27 -1.55
CA ASP A 245 -16.33 8.69 -1.48
C ASP A 245 -16.37 10.23 -1.58
N PRO A 246 -16.91 10.80 -2.66
CA PRO A 246 -16.94 12.26 -2.83
C PRO A 246 -17.66 13.00 -1.71
N ARG A 247 -18.66 12.37 -1.08
CA ARG A 247 -19.37 12.96 0.07
C ARG A 247 -18.46 12.96 1.29
N ALA A 248 -17.81 11.83 1.61
CA ALA A 248 -16.87 11.76 2.74
C ALA A 248 -15.73 12.78 2.57
N GLN A 249 -15.14 12.85 1.37
CA GLN A 249 -14.09 13.79 1.04
C GLN A 249 -14.55 15.24 1.23
N ALA A 250 -15.71 15.61 0.70
CA ALA A 250 -16.25 16.96 0.84
C ALA A 250 -16.47 17.34 2.31
N GLN A 251 -17.02 16.42 3.13
CA GLN A 251 -17.20 16.67 4.57
C GLN A 251 -15.87 16.85 5.30
N ALA A 252 -14.83 16.08 4.95
CA ALA A 252 -13.51 16.22 5.55
C ALA A 252 -12.86 17.59 5.21
N VAL A 253 -12.92 17.99 3.93
CA VAL A 253 -12.39 19.29 3.47
C VAL A 253 -13.13 20.46 4.14
N ASP A 254 -14.46 20.40 4.20
CA ASP A 254 -15.29 21.41 4.84
C ASP A 254 -15.06 21.49 6.36
N ALA A 255 -14.91 20.34 7.03
CA ALA A 255 -14.59 20.29 8.47
C ALA A 255 -13.25 20.97 8.79
N VAL A 256 -12.23 20.72 7.97
CA VAL A 256 -10.92 21.38 8.10
C VAL A 256 -11.06 22.89 7.90
N ALA A 257 -11.67 23.32 6.79
CA ALA A 257 -11.80 24.74 6.43
C ALA A 257 -12.61 25.55 7.46
N LYS A 258 -13.67 24.96 8.02
CA LYS A 258 -14.50 25.62 9.06
C LYS A 258 -13.79 25.70 10.41
N THR A 259 -12.99 24.69 10.75
CA THR A 259 -12.30 24.65 12.05
C THR A 259 -11.04 25.52 12.05
N LEU A 260 -10.26 25.45 10.98
CA LEU A 260 -9.03 26.20 10.75
C LEU A 260 -9.34 27.40 9.85
N SER A 261 -10.14 28.31 10.38
CA SER A 261 -10.73 29.43 9.65
C SER A 261 -9.76 30.58 9.34
N SER A 262 -8.52 30.52 9.83
CA SER A 262 -7.51 31.56 9.62
C SER A 262 -6.27 31.02 8.89
N PRO A 263 -6.34 30.72 7.57
CA PRO A 263 -5.28 30.00 6.85
C PRO A 263 -3.89 30.64 6.90
N ALA A 264 -3.80 31.96 7.10
CA ALA A 264 -2.53 32.68 7.21
C ALA A 264 -1.77 32.40 8.52
N THR A 265 -2.46 31.94 9.57
CA THR A 265 -1.89 31.77 10.92
C THR A 265 -2.15 30.40 11.52
N ASP A 266 -3.23 29.74 11.11
CA ASP A 266 -3.57 28.41 11.59
C ASP A 266 -2.59 27.36 11.02
N PRO A 267 -2.30 26.29 11.78
CA PRO A 267 -1.54 25.15 11.30
C PRO A 267 -2.27 24.42 10.17
N ALA A 268 -1.63 23.41 9.58
CA ALA A 268 -2.30 22.52 8.64
C ALA A 268 -3.02 21.38 9.35
N ALA A 269 -3.94 20.73 8.61
CA ALA A 269 -4.55 19.47 9.03
C ALA A 269 -4.40 18.40 7.96
N ALA A 270 -4.37 17.15 8.41
CA ALA A 270 -4.48 15.97 7.57
C ALA A 270 -5.56 15.03 8.12
N VAL A 271 -6.36 14.46 7.23
CA VAL A 271 -7.53 13.62 7.57
C VAL A 271 -7.54 12.39 6.69
N VAL A 272 -7.66 11.21 7.30
CA VAL A 272 -7.87 9.95 6.57
C VAL A 272 -9.08 9.26 7.17
N SER A 273 -10.05 8.87 6.33
CA SER A 273 -11.20 8.07 6.73
C SER A 273 -11.22 6.72 6.00
N ILE A 274 -11.42 5.64 6.75
CA ILE A 274 -11.40 4.26 6.28
C ILE A 274 -12.69 3.56 6.73
N ASP A 275 -13.28 2.77 5.82
CA ASP A 275 -14.27 1.76 6.20
C ASP A 275 -13.53 0.52 6.75
N PRO A 276 -13.64 0.22 8.06
CA PRO A 276 -12.84 -0.84 8.68
C PRO A 276 -13.14 -2.25 8.15
N ARG A 277 -14.31 -2.45 7.52
CA ARG A 277 -14.78 -3.78 7.08
C ARG A 277 -14.15 -4.24 5.77
N ASN A 278 -13.62 -3.31 4.98
CA ASN A 278 -13.08 -3.57 3.64
C ASN A 278 -11.76 -2.81 3.35
N GLY A 279 -11.31 -1.93 4.26
CA GLY A 279 -10.09 -1.15 4.09
C GLY A 279 -10.21 0.01 3.10
N HIS A 280 -11.39 0.30 2.57
CA HIS A 280 -11.58 1.37 1.59
C HIS A 280 -11.28 2.73 2.20
N ILE A 281 -10.41 3.51 1.54
CA ILE A 281 -10.13 4.88 1.92
C ILE A 281 -11.20 5.77 1.30
N LEU A 282 -12.10 6.26 2.16
CA LEU A 282 -13.28 7.03 1.79
C LEU A 282 -12.98 8.53 1.67
N ALA A 283 -12.08 9.06 2.50
CA ALA A 283 -11.62 10.43 2.46
C ALA A 283 -10.13 10.52 2.74
N TYR A 284 -9.44 11.44 2.06
CA TYR A 284 -8.01 11.64 2.14
C TYR A 284 -7.64 13.11 1.91
N VAL A 285 -7.32 13.80 2.99
CA VAL A 285 -6.87 15.20 3.02
C VAL A 285 -5.41 15.21 3.46
N GLY A 286 -4.50 15.49 2.54
CA GLY A 286 -3.05 15.50 2.78
C GLY A 286 -2.47 16.88 3.14
N GLY A 287 -3.28 17.93 3.24
CA GLY A 287 -2.83 19.28 3.55
C GLY A 287 -3.89 20.34 3.25
N SER A 288 -3.62 21.59 3.66
CA SER A 288 -4.59 22.69 3.66
C SER A 288 -4.89 23.28 2.28
N ASP A 289 -3.86 23.41 1.43
CA ASP A 289 -4.00 23.95 0.08
C ASP A 289 -2.97 23.31 -0.84
N PHE A 290 -3.40 22.37 -1.66
CA PHE A 290 -2.54 21.68 -2.61
C PHE A 290 -2.05 22.57 -3.74
N TYR A 291 -2.83 23.60 -4.08
CA TYR A 291 -2.59 24.48 -5.23
C TYR A 291 -1.96 25.82 -4.82
N GLY A 292 -1.63 25.99 -3.55
CA GLY A 292 -0.91 27.16 -3.05
C GLY A 292 0.56 27.17 -3.48
N ASP A 293 1.19 28.33 -3.33
CA ASP A 293 2.58 28.56 -3.73
C ASP A 293 3.61 28.09 -2.68
N GLU A 294 3.13 27.66 -1.50
CA GLU A 294 4.00 27.24 -0.40
C GLU A 294 4.79 25.96 -0.75
N PRO A 295 6.06 25.82 -0.32
CA PRO A 295 6.88 24.64 -0.63
C PRO A 295 6.28 23.30 -0.20
N TRP A 296 5.43 23.32 0.83
CA TRP A 296 4.74 22.13 1.37
C TRP A 296 3.31 21.94 0.84
N ALA A 297 2.81 22.81 -0.06
CA ALA A 297 1.45 22.74 -0.57
C ALA A 297 1.11 21.34 -1.12
N ARG A 298 2.02 20.76 -1.90
CA ARG A 298 1.86 19.45 -2.54
C ARG A 298 2.34 18.27 -1.68
N TYR A 299 2.92 18.54 -0.51
CA TYR A 299 3.47 17.51 0.34
C TYR A 299 2.35 16.75 1.05
N ASP A 300 2.30 15.43 0.89
CA ASP A 300 1.26 14.60 1.46
C ASP A 300 1.48 14.35 2.96
N LEU A 301 0.92 15.22 3.80
CA LEU A 301 0.98 15.10 5.26
C LEU A 301 0.22 13.87 5.77
N ALA A 302 -0.76 13.35 5.03
CA ALA A 302 -1.57 12.21 5.46
C ALA A 302 -0.82 10.89 5.33
N GLY A 303 -0.08 10.68 4.24
CA GLY A 303 0.59 9.41 3.95
C GLY A 303 2.11 9.47 3.89
N GLN A 304 2.74 10.64 3.96
CA GLN A 304 4.20 10.80 3.99
C GLN A 304 4.68 11.56 5.23
N GLY A 305 3.85 12.48 5.75
CA GLY A 305 4.14 13.30 6.93
C GLY A 305 4.21 12.47 8.22
N LYS A 306 5.37 11.90 8.53
CA LYS A 306 5.61 11.20 9.79
C LYS A 306 5.69 12.21 10.94
N ARG A 307 4.83 12.04 11.95
CA ARG A 307 4.67 12.95 13.09
C ARG A 307 4.58 12.16 14.39
N SER A 308 4.88 12.81 15.51
CA SER A 308 4.77 12.17 16.82
C SER A 308 3.30 11.94 17.14
N ALA A 309 2.88 10.67 17.29
CA ALA A 309 1.50 10.32 17.60
C ALA A 309 1.05 10.83 18.98
N GLY A 310 2.00 11.14 19.87
CA GLY A 310 1.70 11.45 21.26
C GLY A 310 0.89 10.34 21.94
N SER A 311 0.00 10.74 22.85
CA SER A 311 -0.90 9.82 23.55
C SER A 311 -1.90 9.04 22.67
N SER A 312 -1.99 9.31 21.36
CA SER A 312 -2.80 8.47 20.46
C SER A 312 -2.15 7.10 20.19
N PHE A 313 -0.89 6.90 20.59
CA PHE A 313 -0.22 5.60 20.52
C PHE A 313 -0.56 4.65 21.70
N LYS A 314 -1.10 5.20 22.81
CA LYS A 314 -1.43 4.45 24.02
C LYS A 314 -2.32 3.22 23.81
N PRO A 315 -3.30 3.21 22.89
CA PRO A 315 -4.13 2.02 22.68
C PRO A 315 -3.36 0.78 22.23
N PHE A 316 -2.22 0.94 21.56
CA PHE A 316 -1.33 -0.18 21.24
C PHE A 316 -0.67 -0.76 22.48
N VAL A 317 -0.27 0.10 23.43
CA VAL A 317 0.28 -0.33 24.73
C VAL A 317 -0.80 -1.04 25.55
N LEU A 318 -2.02 -0.50 25.57
CA LEU A 318 -3.16 -1.10 26.27
C LEU A 318 -3.49 -2.48 25.69
N ALA A 319 -3.58 -2.60 24.37
CA ALA A 319 -3.85 -3.87 23.71
C ALA A 319 -2.76 -4.91 23.98
N ALA A 320 -1.49 -4.52 23.89
CA ALA A 320 -0.35 -5.39 24.19
C ALA A 320 -0.32 -5.83 25.66
N ALA A 321 -0.69 -4.94 26.59
CA ALA A 321 -0.81 -5.26 28.00
C ALA A 321 -1.90 -6.31 28.27
N LEU A 322 -3.05 -6.15 27.61
CA LEU A 322 -4.14 -7.12 27.69
C LEU A 322 -3.75 -8.48 27.08
N GLU A 323 -3.00 -8.48 25.96
CA GLU A 323 -2.43 -9.72 25.40
C GLU A 323 -1.42 -10.38 26.36
N ALA A 324 -0.68 -9.59 27.13
CA ALA A 324 0.21 -10.07 28.17
C ALA A 324 -0.52 -10.50 29.47
N GLY A 325 -1.86 -10.41 29.52
CA GLY A 325 -2.68 -10.83 30.67
C GLY A 325 -2.79 -9.79 31.79
N VAL A 326 -2.43 -8.53 31.54
CA VAL A 326 -2.62 -7.44 32.51
C VAL A 326 -4.11 -7.09 32.59
N SER A 327 -4.69 -7.17 33.79
CA SER A 327 -6.11 -6.82 34.00
C SER A 327 -6.34 -5.31 33.86
N LEU A 328 -7.47 -4.93 33.24
CA LEU A 328 -7.94 -3.54 33.21
C LEU A 328 -8.15 -2.92 34.60
N GLU A 329 -8.45 -3.77 35.60
CA GLU A 329 -8.68 -3.35 36.98
C GLU A 329 -7.39 -3.20 37.80
N LYS A 330 -6.24 -3.62 37.25
CA LYS A 330 -4.94 -3.51 37.92
C LYS A 330 -4.66 -2.05 38.25
N GLN A 331 -4.33 -1.80 39.51
CA GLN A 331 -4.03 -0.46 40.03
C GLN A 331 -2.56 -0.12 39.82
N TYR A 332 -2.31 1.08 39.30
CA TYR A 332 -0.98 1.66 39.12
C TYR A 332 -0.85 2.95 39.93
N PRO A 333 0.32 3.23 40.54
CA PRO A 333 0.65 4.56 41.03
C PRO A 333 0.51 5.60 39.91
N ALA A 334 -0.14 6.73 40.21
CA ALA A 334 -0.30 7.82 39.25
C ALA A 334 0.30 9.14 39.78
N PRO A 335 1.62 9.20 40.02
CA PRO A 335 2.25 10.46 40.40
C PRO A 335 2.23 11.45 39.22
N GLY A 336 2.36 12.74 39.53
CA GLY A 336 2.39 13.80 38.52
C GLY A 336 3.70 13.82 37.71
N GLU A 337 4.75 13.29 38.30
CA GLU A 337 6.07 13.09 37.71
C GLU A 337 6.60 11.71 38.11
N LEU A 338 7.25 11.03 37.19
CA LEU A 338 7.90 9.74 37.41
C LEU A 338 9.27 9.75 36.73
N THR A 339 10.28 9.20 37.41
CA THR A 339 11.59 8.96 36.79
C THR A 339 11.86 7.46 36.76
N ILE A 340 12.07 6.92 35.56
CA ILE A 340 12.37 5.50 35.37
C ILE A 340 13.85 5.36 35.00
N PRO A 341 14.66 4.62 35.78
CA PRO A 341 16.04 4.32 35.42
C PRO A 341 16.10 3.47 34.14
N ILE A 342 16.85 3.94 33.14
CA ILE A 342 17.09 3.18 31.90
C ILE A 342 18.55 2.71 31.88
N LYS A 343 18.77 1.40 31.75
CA LYS A 343 20.12 0.82 31.79
C LYS A 343 20.98 1.38 30.64
N GLY A 344 22.10 2.01 31.00
CA GLY A 344 23.06 2.56 30.03
C GLY A 344 22.63 3.87 29.36
N GLN A 345 21.57 4.52 29.86
CA GLN A 345 21.09 5.82 29.35
C GLN A 345 20.75 6.75 30.52
N ALA A 346 20.46 8.02 30.20
CA ALA A 346 19.91 8.94 31.17
C ALA A 346 18.56 8.42 31.70
N PRO A 347 18.23 8.61 32.99
CA PRO A 347 16.91 8.28 33.52
C PRO A 347 15.82 8.96 32.70
N TRP A 348 14.77 8.22 32.39
CA TRP A 348 13.65 8.76 31.63
C TRP A 348 12.73 9.52 32.58
N LEU A 349 12.63 10.83 32.38
CA LEU A 349 11.74 11.71 33.13
C LEU A 349 10.40 11.83 32.40
N ILE A 350 9.31 11.50 33.11
CA ILE A 350 7.95 11.52 32.58
C ILE A 350 7.11 12.48 33.41
N ARG A 351 6.37 13.36 32.73
CA ARG A 351 5.43 14.29 33.35
C ARG A 351 4.03 14.11 32.79
N ASN A 352 3.03 14.19 33.66
CA ASN A 352 1.65 14.31 33.25
C ASN A 352 1.38 15.69 32.64
N TYR A 353 0.43 15.75 31.72
CA TYR A 353 0.08 16.97 31.00
C TYR A 353 -0.34 18.12 31.92
N ASP A 354 -1.17 17.85 32.93
CA ASP A 354 -1.70 18.87 33.86
C ASP A 354 -0.80 19.07 35.10
N GLY A 355 0.33 18.36 35.18
CA GLY A 355 1.24 18.38 36.32
C GLY A 355 0.64 17.83 37.62
N LYS A 356 -0.61 17.33 37.59
CA LYS A 356 -1.29 16.77 38.75
C LYS A 356 -0.99 15.28 38.85
N GLY A 357 -1.01 14.80 40.09
CA GLY A 357 -0.96 13.38 40.39
C GLY A 357 -1.37 13.12 41.83
N GLY A 358 -1.46 11.84 42.17
CA GLY A 358 -1.86 11.40 43.49
C GLY A 358 -2.72 10.14 43.43
N GLY A 359 -2.49 9.24 44.39
CA GLY A 359 -3.25 8.00 44.52
C GLY A 359 -2.85 6.91 43.52
N THR A 360 -3.78 5.98 43.33
CA THR A 360 -3.67 4.87 42.38
C THR A 360 -4.87 4.92 41.44
N MET A 361 -4.67 4.44 40.21
CA MET A 361 -5.77 4.32 39.25
C MET A 361 -5.61 3.05 38.42
N ASN A 362 -6.72 2.55 37.90
CA ASN A 362 -6.71 1.41 37.01
C ASN A 362 -6.44 1.83 35.56
N LEU A 363 -6.25 0.85 34.66
CA LEU A 363 -5.95 1.12 33.26
C LEU A 363 -7.09 1.81 32.51
N ILE A 364 -8.34 1.65 32.98
CA ILE A 364 -9.50 2.33 32.42
C ILE A 364 -9.37 3.84 32.67
N GLU A 365 -9.26 4.27 33.93
CA GLU A 365 -9.13 5.68 34.30
C GLU A 365 -7.85 6.29 33.71
N ALA A 366 -6.73 5.56 33.73
CA ALA A 366 -5.47 6.02 33.14
C ALA A 366 -5.61 6.28 31.64
N THR A 367 -6.42 5.50 30.92
CA THR A 367 -6.68 5.70 29.49
C THR A 367 -7.64 6.85 29.24
N VAL A 368 -8.73 6.94 30.03
CA VAL A 368 -9.74 8.02 29.98
C VAL A 368 -9.11 9.39 30.19
N HIS A 369 -8.23 9.50 31.18
CA HIS A 369 -7.50 10.73 31.51
C HIS A 369 -6.15 10.85 30.81
N SER A 370 -5.76 9.84 30.02
CA SER A 370 -4.53 9.83 29.24
C SER A 370 -3.26 10.07 30.08
N VAL A 371 -3.16 9.44 31.26
CA VAL A 371 -2.07 9.62 32.22
C VAL A 371 -0.76 9.06 31.68
N ASN A 372 0.32 9.83 31.72
CA ASN A 372 1.60 9.44 31.10
C ASN A 372 2.40 8.51 31.99
N THR A 373 2.42 8.78 33.31
CA THR A 373 3.19 7.99 34.28
C THR A 373 2.75 6.53 34.33
N VAL A 374 1.44 6.26 34.37
CA VAL A 374 0.89 4.89 34.32
C VAL A 374 1.29 4.16 33.04
N TYR A 375 1.23 4.81 31.87
CA TYR A 375 1.61 4.18 30.60
C TYR A 375 3.13 3.96 30.47
N ALA A 376 3.94 4.80 31.11
CA ALA A 376 5.38 4.61 31.21
C ALA A 376 5.74 3.39 32.08
N GLU A 377 5.02 3.20 33.20
CA GLU A 377 5.15 1.98 34.01
C GLU A 377 4.68 0.75 33.23
N LEU A 378 3.52 0.84 32.56
CA LEU A 378 2.93 -0.27 31.82
C LEU A 378 3.85 -0.80 30.72
N ILE A 379 4.43 0.09 29.90
CA ILE A 379 5.37 -0.34 28.85
C ILE A 379 6.69 -0.85 29.43
N THR A 380 7.09 -0.37 30.60
CA THR A 380 8.29 -0.88 31.29
C THR A 380 8.05 -2.29 31.84
N GLU A 381 6.82 -2.58 32.27
CA GLU A 381 6.40 -3.90 32.74
C GLU A 381 6.34 -4.93 31.61
N ILE A 382 5.67 -4.61 30.50
CA ILE A 382 5.43 -5.56 29.40
C ILE A 382 6.54 -5.56 28.34
N GLY A 383 7.39 -4.53 28.32
CA GLY A 383 8.42 -4.30 27.32
C GLY A 383 7.90 -3.54 26.08
N ALA A 384 8.80 -2.80 25.42
CA ALA A 384 8.45 -1.99 24.26
C ALA A 384 8.31 -2.80 22.95
N GLN A 385 9.00 -3.94 22.82
CA GLN A 385 8.98 -4.74 21.61
C GLN A 385 7.59 -5.33 21.30
N PRO A 386 6.88 -5.95 22.26
CA PRO A 386 5.52 -6.44 22.02
C PRO A 386 4.55 -5.35 21.53
N VAL A 387 4.69 -4.12 22.04
CA VAL A 387 3.87 -2.97 21.62
C VAL A 387 4.12 -2.62 20.16
N VAL A 388 5.39 -2.54 19.75
CA VAL A 388 5.78 -2.23 18.37
C VAL A 388 5.33 -3.34 17.42
N ASP A 389 5.54 -4.60 17.80
CA ASP A 389 5.13 -5.75 16.99
C ASP A 389 3.61 -5.75 16.80
N LEU A 390 2.85 -5.46 17.85
CA LEU A 390 1.40 -5.37 17.77
C LEU A 390 0.96 -4.18 16.92
N ALA A 391 1.55 -3.00 17.07
CA ALA A 391 1.24 -1.83 16.24
C ALA A 391 1.47 -2.12 14.74
N ASN A 392 2.58 -2.79 14.39
CA ASN A 392 2.86 -3.21 13.03
C ASN A 392 1.81 -4.22 12.51
N LYS A 393 1.45 -5.23 13.33
CA LYS A 393 0.40 -6.20 12.97
C LYS A 393 -0.95 -5.51 12.75
N LEU A 394 -1.27 -4.50 13.56
CA LEU A 394 -2.54 -3.79 13.47
C LEU A 394 -2.64 -2.89 12.23
N GLY A 395 -1.53 -2.55 11.56
CA GLY A 395 -1.55 -1.80 10.30
C GLY A 395 -0.67 -0.55 10.25
N VAL A 396 0.25 -0.36 11.21
CA VAL A 396 1.28 0.70 11.13
C VAL A 396 2.43 0.22 10.22
N GLU A 397 2.65 0.91 9.10
CA GLU A 397 3.74 0.59 8.15
C GLU A 397 4.99 1.44 8.40
N SER A 398 4.84 2.60 9.05
CA SER A 398 5.98 3.40 9.47
C SER A 398 6.94 2.61 10.36
N LYS A 399 8.25 2.70 10.09
CA LYS A 399 9.28 2.03 10.88
C LYS A 399 9.27 2.55 12.33
N LEU A 400 8.94 1.66 13.26
CA LEU A 400 8.91 1.93 14.69
C LEU A 400 10.19 1.43 15.40
N GLY A 401 10.66 2.20 16.37
CA GLY A 401 11.67 1.78 17.34
C GLY A 401 11.03 1.29 18.65
N ALA A 402 11.59 0.21 19.19
CA ALA A 402 11.15 -0.40 20.46
C ALA A 402 11.92 0.19 21.64
N TYR A 403 11.44 1.32 22.15
CA TYR A 403 11.95 1.98 23.34
C TYR A 403 10.79 2.38 24.28
N PRO A 404 11.01 2.53 25.60
CA PRO A 404 9.93 2.87 26.53
C PRO A 404 9.15 4.14 26.18
N SER A 405 9.81 5.15 25.61
CA SER A 405 9.15 6.39 25.19
C SER A 405 8.12 6.20 24.07
N ALA A 406 8.10 5.04 23.39
CA ALA A 406 7.09 4.69 22.40
C ALA A 406 5.67 4.72 23.01
N ALA A 407 5.52 4.43 24.31
CA ALA A 407 4.22 4.55 25.00
C ALA A 407 3.62 5.96 24.96
N LEU A 408 4.48 6.96 24.79
CA LEU A 408 4.09 8.36 24.68
C LEU A 408 4.11 8.86 23.22
N GLY A 409 4.26 7.96 22.25
CA GLY A 409 4.10 8.24 20.83
C GLY A 409 5.28 8.96 20.17
N THR A 410 6.50 8.80 20.69
CA THR A 410 7.72 9.42 20.12
C THR A 410 8.15 8.83 18.77
N ASN A 411 7.57 7.71 18.35
CA ASN A 411 7.73 7.17 17.00
C ASN A 411 6.98 8.04 15.98
N GLY A 412 7.64 8.36 14.87
CA GLY A 412 7.02 9.06 13.75
C GLY A 412 6.12 8.15 12.93
N VAL A 413 4.82 8.44 12.90
CA VAL A 413 3.80 7.71 12.13
C VAL A 413 2.99 8.66 11.26
N THR A 414 2.37 8.13 10.22
CA THR A 414 1.49 8.90 9.32
C THR A 414 0.03 8.86 9.78
N VAL A 415 -0.80 9.75 9.23
CA VAL A 415 -2.25 9.73 9.50
C VAL A 415 -2.90 8.45 8.95
N LEU A 416 -2.40 7.98 7.80
CA LEU A 416 -2.82 6.71 7.21
C LEU A 416 -2.47 5.52 8.12
N ASP A 417 -1.27 5.47 8.71
CA ASP A 417 -0.87 4.42 9.66
C ASP A 417 -1.85 4.34 10.83
N MET A 418 -2.20 5.49 11.42
CA MET A 418 -3.07 5.55 12.58
C MET A 418 -4.52 5.18 12.24
N ALA A 419 -5.05 5.63 11.10
CA ALA A 419 -6.38 5.22 10.63
C ALA A 419 -6.43 3.72 10.32
N SER A 420 -5.41 3.20 9.64
CA SER A 420 -5.23 1.78 9.32
C SER A 420 -5.20 0.94 10.59
N ALA A 421 -4.39 1.33 11.57
CA ALA A 421 -4.25 0.59 12.82
C ALA A 421 -5.52 0.59 13.68
N TYR A 422 -6.22 1.73 13.75
CA TYR A 422 -7.48 1.81 14.50
C TYR A 422 -8.64 1.11 13.81
N SER A 423 -8.58 0.89 12.49
CA SER A 423 -9.55 0.08 11.77
C SER A 423 -9.62 -1.35 12.31
N SER A 424 -8.48 -1.89 12.76
CA SER A 424 -8.41 -3.21 13.38
C SER A 424 -9.19 -3.28 14.69
N PHE A 425 -9.18 -2.23 15.52
CA PHE A 425 -10.02 -2.19 16.72
C PHE A 425 -11.51 -2.08 16.38
N ALA A 426 -11.84 -1.34 15.32
CA ALA A 426 -13.21 -1.15 14.88
C ALA A 426 -13.85 -2.42 14.29
N ASP A 427 -13.06 -3.34 13.71
CA ASP A 427 -13.49 -4.64 13.16
C ASP A 427 -13.09 -5.84 14.05
N ASP A 428 -13.27 -5.73 15.38
CA ASP A 428 -13.09 -6.85 16.32
C ASP A 428 -11.70 -7.53 16.24
N GLY A 429 -10.65 -6.75 15.98
CA GLY A 429 -9.26 -7.23 15.87
C GLY A 429 -8.91 -7.80 14.50
N MET A 430 -9.73 -7.56 13.48
CA MET A 430 -9.46 -7.91 12.10
C MET A 430 -8.82 -6.72 11.38
N HIS A 431 -7.57 -6.89 10.94
CA HIS A 431 -6.92 -5.89 10.11
C HIS A 431 -7.23 -6.13 8.63
N THR A 432 -7.70 -5.10 7.93
CA THR A 432 -7.82 -5.09 6.47
C THR A 432 -6.91 -4.02 5.89
N SER A 433 -6.00 -4.38 4.97
CA SER A 433 -5.05 -3.43 4.39
C SER A 433 -5.78 -2.28 3.68
N PRO A 434 -5.35 -1.01 3.81
CA PRO A 434 -5.98 0.12 3.14
C PRO A 434 -5.99 -0.02 1.61
N VAL A 435 -7.10 0.38 0.99
CA VAL A 435 -7.34 0.29 -0.46
C VAL A 435 -7.63 1.70 -0.99
N PHE A 436 -6.83 2.16 -1.96
CA PHE A 436 -7.08 3.39 -2.73
C PHE A 436 -7.81 3.11 -4.05
N ILE A 437 -7.41 2.03 -4.73
CA ILE A 437 -7.86 1.66 -6.08
C ILE A 437 -8.48 0.27 -5.96
N THR A 438 -9.68 0.07 -6.49
CA THR A 438 -10.33 -1.26 -6.53
C THR A 438 -10.00 -1.98 -7.83
N GLN A 439 -9.95 -1.25 -8.95
CA GLN A 439 -9.68 -1.80 -10.26
C GLN A 439 -9.02 -0.78 -11.21
N VAL A 440 -8.13 -1.27 -12.06
CA VAL A 440 -7.64 -0.54 -13.24
C VAL A 440 -7.97 -1.37 -14.48
N SER A 441 -8.67 -0.76 -15.43
CA SER A 441 -9.05 -1.38 -16.69
C SER A 441 -8.76 -0.48 -17.88
N THR A 442 -8.63 -1.05 -19.07
CA THR A 442 -8.52 -0.31 -20.33
C THR A 442 -9.88 0.24 -20.76
N ASN A 443 -9.89 1.09 -21.79
CA ASN A 443 -11.13 1.56 -22.40
C ASN A 443 -11.95 0.43 -23.09
N SER A 444 -11.30 -0.69 -23.45
CA SER A 444 -12.00 -1.86 -24.00
C SER A 444 -12.63 -2.76 -22.93
N GLY A 445 -12.45 -2.44 -21.64
CA GLY A 445 -12.99 -3.20 -20.51
C GLY A 445 -12.09 -4.35 -20.01
N GLU A 446 -10.88 -4.49 -20.55
CA GLU A 446 -9.90 -5.45 -20.02
C GLU A 446 -9.38 -4.99 -18.66
N VAL A 447 -9.37 -5.90 -17.68
CA VAL A 447 -8.89 -5.62 -16.32
C VAL A 447 -7.38 -5.86 -16.25
N LEU A 448 -6.61 -4.80 -16.04
CA LEU A 448 -5.15 -4.84 -15.91
C LEU A 448 -4.72 -5.17 -14.48
N TRP A 449 -5.49 -4.64 -13.51
CA TRP A 449 -5.20 -4.80 -12.10
C TRP A 449 -6.48 -4.76 -11.28
N ARG A 450 -6.53 -5.54 -10.21
CA ARG A 450 -7.62 -5.56 -9.24
C ARG A 450 -7.06 -5.70 -7.83
N ALA A 451 -7.61 -4.94 -6.90
CA ALA A 451 -7.22 -4.98 -5.51
C ALA A 451 -7.46 -6.37 -4.90
N LYS A 452 -6.51 -6.81 -4.09
CA LYS A 452 -6.61 -8.01 -3.26
C LYS A 452 -6.14 -7.64 -1.85
N PRO A 453 -6.94 -6.88 -1.08
CA PRO A 453 -6.55 -6.47 0.26
C PRO A 453 -6.30 -7.70 1.14
N SER A 454 -5.27 -7.66 1.97
CA SER A 454 -5.09 -8.66 3.01
C SER A 454 -6.14 -8.42 4.09
N ARG A 455 -6.66 -9.51 4.66
CA ARG A 455 -7.59 -9.48 5.78
C ARG A 455 -7.19 -10.55 6.78
N GLU A 456 -6.65 -10.12 7.91
CA GLU A 456 -6.00 -11.00 8.89
C GLU A 456 -6.46 -10.66 10.31
N ARG A 457 -6.72 -11.69 11.12
CA ARG A 457 -7.01 -11.50 12.54
C ARG A 457 -5.70 -11.21 13.27
N THR A 458 -5.51 -9.97 13.68
CA THR A 458 -4.28 -9.47 14.28
C THR A 458 -4.40 -9.28 15.78
N LEU A 459 -5.63 -9.19 16.30
CA LEU A 459 -5.93 -9.13 17.73
C LEU A 459 -7.10 -10.07 18.08
N PRO A 460 -7.09 -10.73 19.25
CA PRO A 460 -8.23 -11.50 19.73
C PRO A 460 -9.47 -10.62 19.90
N VAL A 461 -10.66 -11.17 19.57
CA VAL A 461 -11.95 -10.44 19.65
C VAL A 461 -12.19 -9.87 21.04
N SER A 462 -11.93 -10.65 22.11
CA SER A 462 -12.13 -10.20 23.48
C SER A 462 -11.29 -8.96 23.80
N ILE A 463 -10.01 -8.99 23.45
CA ILE A 463 -9.08 -7.88 23.71
C ILE A 463 -9.46 -6.65 22.87
N SER A 464 -9.81 -6.83 21.60
CA SER A 464 -10.28 -5.72 20.76
C SER A 464 -11.49 -5.02 21.38
N ARG A 465 -12.46 -5.80 21.87
CA ARG A 465 -13.67 -5.23 22.50
C ARG A 465 -13.40 -4.58 23.84
N ASP A 466 -12.49 -5.13 24.65
CA ASP A 466 -12.04 -4.50 25.89
C ASP A 466 -11.37 -3.14 25.62
N VAL A 467 -10.48 -3.09 24.62
CA VAL A 467 -9.86 -1.83 24.15
C VAL A 467 -10.94 -0.86 23.68
N THR A 468 -11.87 -1.30 22.84
CA THR A 468 -12.97 -0.46 22.35
C THR A 468 -13.81 0.09 23.50
N GLN A 469 -14.18 -0.73 24.48
CA GLN A 469 -14.97 -0.30 25.64
C GLN A 469 -14.24 0.79 26.45
N VAL A 470 -12.93 0.65 26.66
CA VAL A 470 -12.14 1.68 27.33
C VAL A 470 -12.08 2.96 26.50
N LEU A 471 -11.91 2.84 25.18
CA LEU A 471 -11.85 3.99 24.27
C LEU A 471 -13.20 4.69 24.08
N GLN A 472 -14.34 4.01 24.28
CA GLN A 472 -15.64 4.67 24.37
C GLN A 472 -15.67 5.66 25.55
N GLN A 473 -15.10 5.27 26.70
CA GLN A 473 -15.08 6.13 27.89
C GLN A 473 -14.21 7.40 27.71
N VAL A 474 -13.18 7.35 26.86
CA VAL A 474 -12.38 8.54 26.51
C VAL A 474 -13.25 9.62 25.86
N VAL A 475 -14.21 9.22 25.01
CA VAL A 475 -15.14 10.12 24.34
C VAL A 475 -16.35 10.45 25.21
N GLU A 476 -16.79 9.52 26.05
CA GLU A 476 -17.93 9.71 26.95
C GLU A 476 -17.63 10.58 28.17
N ARG A 477 -16.41 10.59 28.71
CA ARG A 477 -16.07 11.37 29.91
C ARG A 477 -14.62 11.82 30.03
N GLY A 478 -13.79 11.51 29.04
CA GLY A 478 -12.34 11.74 29.08
C GLY A 478 -11.87 12.92 28.25
N THR A 479 -10.69 12.76 27.65
CA THR A 479 -10.06 13.80 26.83
C THR A 479 -10.73 14.02 25.47
N GLY A 480 -11.54 13.06 25.00
CA GLY A 480 -12.14 13.04 23.66
C GLY A 480 -13.57 13.57 23.58
N VAL A 481 -14.09 14.24 24.61
CA VAL A 481 -15.52 14.60 24.72
C VAL A 481 -16.07 15.46 23.59
N ASN A 482 -15.21 16.24 22.91
CA ASN A 482 -15.59 17.05 21.75
C ASN A 482 -15.83 16.23 20.48
N ALA A 483 -15.51 14.94 20.48
CA ALA A 483 -15.76 14.03 19.36
C ALA A 483 -17.15 13.35 19.41
N ARG A 484 -18.02 13.71 20.35
CA ARG A 484 -19.36 13.10 20.44
C ARG A 484 -20.25 13.54 19.27
N ILE A 485 -20.90 12.56 18.62
CA ILE A 485 -21.80 12.76 17.47
C ILE A 485 -23.20 12.15 17.68
N GLY A 486 -23.60 11.92 18.94
CA GLY A 486 -24.93 11.36 19.25
C GLY A 486 -25.08 9.86 18.97
N ARG A 487 -23.98 9.13 18.75
CA ARG A 487 -23.91 7.66 18.67
C ARG A 487 -22.70 7.13 19.42
N SER A 488 -22.59 5.80 19.54
CA SER A 488 -21.41 5.15 20.12
C SER A 488 -20.17 5.47 19.29
N VAL A 489 -19.16 6.05 19.96
CA VAL A 489 -17.86 6.40 19.38
C VAL A 489 -16.80 5.94 20.35
N ALA A 490 -15.75 5.34 19.83
CA ALA A 490 -14.52 5.06 20.54
C ALA A 490 -13.40 5.92 19.94
N GLY A 491 -12.45 6.38 20.75
CA GLY A 491 -11.33 7.14 20.19
C GLY A 491 -10.30 7.56 21.22
N LYS A 492 -9.20 8.13 20.73
CA LYS A 492 -8.10 8.58 21.57
C LYS A 492 -7.52 9.90 21.07
N THR A 493 -7.31 10.81 22.01
CA THR A 493 -6.54 12.03 21.79
C THR A 493 -5.04 11.76 21.87
N GLY A 494 -4.27 12.45 21.03
CA GLY A 494 -2.82 12.58 21.12
C GLY A 494 -2.41 14.04 21.16
N THR A 495 -1.42 14.36 21.99
CA THR A 495 -0.73 15.65 21.99
C THR A 495 0.75 15.31 22.07
N GLY A 496 1.52 15.76 21.08
CA GLY A 496 2.97 15.62 21.04
C GLY A 496 3.64 16.58 22.02
N GLU A 497 4.94 16.40 22.19
CA GLU A 497 5.76 17.29 23.02
C GLU A 497 5.71 18.73 22.50
N GLU A 498 5.81 19.69 23.42
CA GLU A 498 5.74 21.13 23.13
C GLU A 498 4.51 21.57 22.32
N TRP A 499 3.43 20.78 22.32
CA TRP A 499 2.22 21.04 21.52
C TRP A 499 2.51 21.18 20.02
N SER A 500 3.53 20.48 19.52
CA SER A 500 3.94 20.54 18.12
C SER A 500 3.05 19.71 17.18
N ASP A 501 2.46 18.65 17.70
CA ASP A 501 1.56 17.74 17.00
C ASP A 501 0.29 17.50 17.83
N ALA A 502 -0.88 17.50 17.21
CA ALA A 502 -2.14 17.19 17.88
C ALA A 502 -2.98 16.21 17.05
N TRP A 503 -3.56 15.22 17.72
CA TRP A 503 -4.22 14.09 17.08
C TRP A 503 -5.56 13.77 17.71
N PHE A 504 -6.52 13.37 16.89
CA PHE A 504 -7.64 12.58 17.34
C PHE A 504 -7.86 11.43 16.35
N VAL A 505 -7.87 10.21 16.87
CA VAL A 505 -8.20 9.02 16.09
C VAL A 505 -9.41 8.39 16.73
N GLY A 506 -10.52 8.37 16.00
CA GLY A 506 -11.80 7.89 16.49
C GLY A 506 -12.51 7.03 15.47
N TYR A 507 -13.39 6.17 15.96
CA TYR A 507 -14.11 5.23 15.14
C TYR A 507 -15.50 4.89 15.67
N THR A 508 -16.30 4.39 14.73
CA THR A 508 -17.58 3.72 14.87
C THR A 508 -17.44 2.35 14.18
N PRO A 509 -18.42 1.42 14.31
CA PRO A 509 -18.40 0.19 13.52
C PRO A 509 -18.35 0.42 12.00
N GLU A 510 -18.83 1.57 11.51
CA GLU A 510 -18.92 1.89 10.08
C GLU A 510 -17.74 2.70 9.53
N LEU A 511 -17.01 3.41 10.38
CA LEU A 511 -16.03 4.41 9.95
C LEU A 511 -14.93 4.61 10.99
N VAL A 512 -13.68 4.61 10.55
CA VAL A 512 -12.53 5.11 11.29
C VAL A 512 -12.04 6.39 10.63
N THR A 513 -11.80 7.43 11.43
CA THR A 513 -11.18 8.67 10.95
C THR A 513 -10.01 9.04 11.86
N ALA A 514 -8.85 9.29 11.26
CA ALA A 514 -7.69 9.87 11.93
C ALA A 514 -7.53 11.33 11.48
N VAL A 515 -7.29 12.21 12.45
CA VAL A 515 -7.04 13.64 12.22
C VAL A 515 -5.75 14.03 12.90
N TRP A 516 -4.87 14.67 12.15
CA TRP A 516 -3.69 15.37 12.66
C TRP A 516 -3.81 16.87 12.39
N VAL A 517 -3.28 17.68 13.31
CA VAL A 517 -3.12 19.13 13.17
C VAL A 517 -1.71 19.52 13.62
N GLY A 518 -1.02 20.33 12.83
CA GLY A 518 0.34 20.80 13.12
C GLY A 518 0.94 21.65 12.00
N PHE A 519 2.11 22.25 12.26
CA PHE A 519 2.81 23.06 11.27
C PHE A 519 3.59 22.17 10.28
N PRO A 520 3.36 22.28 8.95
CA PRO A 520 4.01 21.44 7.95
C PRO A 520 5.53 21.59 7.91
N ASP A 521 6.00 22.82 8.05
CA ASP A 521 7.39 23.26 7.86
C ASP A 521 8.30 22.93 9.04
N ALA A 522 7.78 22.99 10.27
CA ALA A 522 8.57 22.79 11.48
C ALA A 522 7.73 22.31 12.66
N ALA A 523 8.37 21.65 13.62
CA ALA A 523 7.77 21.35 14.92
C ALA A 523 7.67 22.65 15.76
N ARG A 524 6.57 23.36 15.60
CA ARG A 524 6.29 24.64 16.29
C ARG A 524 5.18 24.45 17.30
N THR A 525 5.29 25.11 18.45
CA THR A 525 4.25 25.03 19.48
C THR A 525 2.93 25.59 18.96
N MET A 526 1.83 24.87 19.19
CA MET A 526 0.47 25.32 18.91
C MET A 526 -0.20 25.85 20.17
N ARG A 527 0.46 26.81 20.82
CA ARG A 527 -0.07 27.58 21.95
C ARG A 527 -0.09 29.06 21.63
N PRO A 528 -0.93 29.85 22.32
CA PRO A 528 -0.85 31.30 22.22
C PRO A 528 0.56 31.81 22.59
N PRO A 529 1.13 32.76 21.83
CA PRO A 529 0.49 33.51 20.74
C PRO A 529 0.59 32.87 19.34
N THR A 530 1.30 31.75 19.18
CA THR A 530 1.49 31.09 17.86
C THR A 530 0.18 30.65 17.22
N THR A 531 -0.75 30.16 18.04
CA THR A 531 -2.13 29.84 17.64
C THR A 531 -3.13 30.52 18.56
N ARG A 532 -4.35 30.73 18.08
CA ARG A 532 -5.43 31.39 18.85
C ARG A 532 -5.94 30.60 20.06
N ILE A 533 -5.65 29.30 20.12
CA ILE A 533 -5.95 28.42 21.26
C ILE A 533 -4.72 27.55 21.57
N THR A 534 -4.71 26.91 22.74
CA THR A 534 -3.81 25.78 22.97
C THR A 534 -4.38 24.55 22.26
N VAL A 535 -3.70 24.08 21.22
CA VAL A 535 -4.14 22.95 20.41
C VAL A 535 -3.71 21.64 21.07
N THR A 536 -4.68 20.77 21.34
CA THR A 536 -4.47 19.42 21.87
C THR A 536 -5.34 18.47 21.07
N GLY A 537 -5.16 17.15 21.24
CA GLY A 537 -6.02 16.19 20.55
C GLY A 537 -7.53 16.39 20.80
N GLY A 538 -7.92 16.94 21.95
CA GLY A 538 -9.32 17.21 22.30
C GLY A 538 -9.90 18.52 21.75
N THR A 539 -9.10 19.37 21.10
CA THR A 539 -9.57 20.64 20.52
C THR A 539 -9.82 20.52 19.02
N TRP A 540 -9.04 21.19 18.16
CA TRP A 540 -9.24 21.17 16.71
C TRP A 540 -9.27 19.77 16.10
N PRO A 541 -8.38 18.82 16.46
CA PRO A 541 -8.44 17.46 15.90
C PRO A 541 -9.77 16.74 16.19
N ALA A 542 -10.24 16.76 17.44
CA ALA A 542 -11.53 16.14 17.81
C ALA A 542 -12.73 16.86 17.16
N GLN A 543 -12.68 18.19 16.99
CA GLN A 543 -13.73 18.96 16.32
C GLN A 543 -13.79 18.67 14.81
N ILE A 544 -12.63 18.61 14.14
CA ILE A 544 -12.55 18.22 12.73
C ILE A 544 -13.07 16.79 12.55
N TRP A 545 -12.68 15.87 13.45
CA TRP A 545 -13.19 14.50 13.45
C TRP A 545 -14.71 14.47 13.61
N GLN A 546 -15.24 15.21 14.60
CA GLN A 546 -16.68 15.28 14.88
C GLN A 546 -17.46 15.78 13.66
N ALA A 547 -17.01 16.87 13.03
CA ALA A 547 -17.64 17.43 11.86
C ALA A 547 -17.57 16.48 10.67
N THR A 548 -16.41 15.85 10.43
CA THR A 548 -16.22 14.90 9.32
C THR A 548 -17.09 13.65 9.48
N ALA A 549 -16.91 12.92 10.59
CA ALA A 549 -17.60 11.66 10.84
C ALA A 549 -19.09 11.87 11.10
N GLY A 550 -19.45 12.91 11.86
CA GLY A 550 -20.84 13.23 12.18
C GLY A 550 -21.67 13.56 10.93
N ALA A 551 -21.12 14.38 10.03
CA ALA A 551 -21.81 14.72 8.78
C ALA A 551 -21.92 13.53 7.83
N TYR A 552 -20.86 12.73 7.69
CA TYR A 552 -20.89 11.55 6.82
C TYR A 552 -21.84 10.45 7.31
N LEU A 553 -21.91 10.23 8.63
CA LEU A 553 -22.71 9.19 9.27
C LEU A 553 -24.15 9.62 9.59
N ALA A 554 -24.53 10.88 9.32
CA ALA A 554 -25.86 11.41 9.66
C ALA A 554 -27.01 10.54 9.13
N GLU A 555 -26.85 10.00 7.93
CA GLU A 555 -27.84 9.13 7.25
C GLU A 555 -27.51 7.63 7.36
N THR A 556 -26.42 7.27 8.03
CA THR A 556 -26.02 5.88 8.23
C THR A 556 -26.65 5.36 9.53
N PRO A 557 -27.36 4.22 9.55
CA PRO A 557 -27.87 3.63 10.78
C PRO A 557 -26.79 3.52 11.87
N ALA A 558 -27.12 3.85 13.12
CA ALA A 558 -26.16 3.81 14.21
C ALA A 558 -26.01 2.39 14.76
N SER A 559 -24.98 1.65 14.32
CA SER A 559 -24.66 0.38 14.96
C SER A 559 -24.07 0.60 16.36
N LYS A 560 -24.28 -0.39 17.23
CA LYS A 560 -23.60 -0.45 18.53
C LYS A 560 -22.34 -1.29 18.38
N PHE A 561 -21.30 -0.95 19.14
CA PHE A 561 -20.18 -1.87 19.31
C PHE A 561 -20.67 -3.17 19.98
N PRO A 562 -20.21 -4.35 19.53
CA PRO A 562 -20.46 -5.57 20.25
C PRO A 562 -19.92 -5.48 21.69
N PRO A 563 -20.65 -5.98 22.71
CA PRO A 563 -20.17 -5.92 24.08
C PRO A 563 -18.94 -6.83 24.28
N PRO A 564 -18.08 -6.54 25.27
CA PRO A 564 -17.01 -7.43 25.69
C PRO A 564 -17.53 -8.86 25.91
N ILE A 565 -16.76 -9.84 25.47
CA ILE A 565 -17.05 -11.23 25.77
C ILE A 565 -16.66 -11.41 27.22
N ALA A 566 -17.63 -11.68 28.11
CA ALA A 566 -17.35 -11.88 29.53
C ALA A 566 -16.20 -12.87 29.68
N SER A 567 -15.06 -12.38 30.19
CA SER A 567 -13.93 -13.22 30.52
C SER A 567 -14.43 -14.29 31.49
N VAL A 568 -14.23 -15.56 31.17
CA VAL A 568 -14.36 -16.67 32.13
C VAL A 568 -13.18 -16.59 33.11
N THR A 569 -13.11 -15.48 33.83
CA THR A 569 -12.17 -15.20 34.90
C THR A 569 -12.88 -14.27 35.89
N GLY A 570 -13.52 -14.86 36.90
CA GLY A 570 -13.56 -14.21 38.21
C GLY A 570 -14.88 -13.64 38.74
N ALA A 571 -16.05 -14.16 38.37
CA ALA A 571 -17.16 -14.18 39.32
C ALA A 571 -16.96 -15.38 40.28
N SER A 572 -16.07 -15.24 41.26
CA SER A 572 -15.95 -16.22 42.35
C SER A 572 -17.05 -15.97 43.37
N GLY A 573 -18.20 -16.61 43.16
CA GLY A 573 -19.33 -16.64 44.08
C GLY A 573 -20.20 -17.87 43.87
N ALA A 574 -19.61 -19.07 43.78
CA ALA A 574 -20.35 -20.32 43.96
C ALA A 574 -19.40 -21.48 44.29
N THR A 575 -19.55 -22.01 45.49
CA THR A 575 -18.89 -23.22 45.98
C THR A 575 -19.44 -24.46 45.25
N GLY A 576 -18.58 -25.15 44.50
CA GLY A 576 -18.81 -26.49 43.96
C GLY A 576 -17.51 -27.30 44.04
N PRO A 577 -17.56 -28.61 44.33
CA PRO A 577 -16.37 -29.36 44.76
C PRO A 577 -15.39 -29.57 43.60
N ARG A 578 -14.13 -29.17 43.83
CA ARG A 578 -12.99 -29.42 42.93
C ARG A 578 -12.66 -30.91 42.92
N GLY A 579 -12.75 -31.54 41.75
CA GLY A 579 -12.05 -32.80 41.47
C GLY A 579 -10.51 -32.60 41.51
N PRO A 580 -9.72 -33.68 41.67
CA PRO A 580 -8.29 -33.56 41.89
C PRO A 580 -7.61 -32.97 40.64
N THR A 581 -6.89 -31.87 40.83
CA THR A 581 -5.99 -31.28 39.83
C THR A 581 -4.74 -32.14 39.71
N GLY A 582 -4.46 -32.66 38.51
CA GLY A 582 -3.21 -33.36 38.21
C GLY A 582 -2.00 -32.41 38.10
N PRO A 583 -0.76 -32.93 38.04
CA PRO A 583 0.43 -32.12 37.78
C PRO A 583 0.27 -31.39 36.44
N GLY A 584 0.76 -30.13 36.38
CA GLY A 584 0.46 -29.16 35.32
C GLY A 584 0.60 -29.67 33.88
N LEU A 585 -0.24 -29.12 32.99
CA LEU A 585 -0.38 -29.54 31.59
C LEU A 585 0.99 -29.61 30.88
N THR A 586 1.38 -30.78 30.37
CA THR A 586 2.62 -30.95 29.61
C THR A 586 2.54 -30.21 28.26
N SER A 587 3.64 -29.59 27.84
CA SER A 587 3.71 -28.96 26.51
C SER A 587 3.85 -30.02 25.43
N VAL A 588 2.99 -29.94 24.41
CA VAL A 588 3.03 -30.72 23.18
C VAL A 588 3.23 -29.86 21.93
N VAL A 589 3.46 -28.55 22.12
CA VAL A 589 3.81 -27.63 21.01
C VAL A 589 5.13 -28.06 20.37
N GLY A 590 5.15 -28.11 19.04
CA GLY A 590 6.29 -28.59 18.26
C GLY A 590 6.37 -30.11 18.14
N GLN A 591 5.45 -30.87 18.72
CA GLN A 591 5.36 -32.32 18.50
C GLN A 591 4.45 -32.66 17.32
N SER A 592 4.59 -33.89 16.80
CA SER A 592 3.65 -34.43 15.83
C SER A 592 2.25 -34.51 16.45
N THR A 593 1.21 -34.36 15.65
CA THR A 593 -0.18 -34.53 16.11
C THR A 593 -0.42 -35.88 16.77
N VAL A 594 0.26 -36.93 16.29
CA VAL A 594 0.15 -38.29 16.83
C VAL A 594 0.73 -38.36 18.23
N ASP A 595 1.95 -37.87 18.43
CA ASP A 595 2.62 -37.89 19.74
C ASP A 595 1.92 -36.96 20.73
N ALA A 596 1.55 -35.77 20.29
CA ALA A 596 0.82 -34.79 21.09
C ALA A 596 -0.52 -35.34 21.58
N THR A 597 -1.28 -35.97 20.69
CA THR A 597 -2.58 -36.56 21.06
C THR A 597 -2.40 -37.71 22.05
N ARG A 598 -1.42 -38.59 21.82
CA ARG A 598 -1.12 -39.71 22.73
C ARG A 598 -0.76 -39.20 24.13
N ILE A 599 0.19 -38.26 24.24
CA ILE A 599 0.64 -37.71 25.54
C ILE A 599 -0.53 -37.13 26.34
N LEU A 600 -1.42 -36.39 25.68
CA LEU A 600 -2.53 -35.75 26.35
C LEU A 600 -3.65 -36.73 26.72
N VAL A 601 -3.94 -37.72 25.87
CA VAL A 601 -4.94 -38.77 26.16
C VAL A 601 -4.46 -39.68 27.28
N ASP A 602 -3.19 -40.09 27.28
CA ASP A 602 -2.60 -40.92 28.36
C ASP A 602 -2.58 -40.16 29.70
N ALA A 603 -2.45 -38.84 29.66
CA ALA A 603 -2.58 -37.96 30.83
C ALA A 603 -4.05 -37.71 31.25
N GLY A 604 -5.02 -38.34 30.59
CA GLY A 604 -6.44 -38.31 30.95
C GLY A 604 -7.22 -37.13 30.36
N TYR A 605 -6.72 -36.45 29.33
CA TYR A 605 -7.41 -35.34 28.67
C TYR A 605 -8.07 -35.77 27.36
N ARG A 606 -9.08 -35.00 26.92
CA ARG A 606 -9.65 -35.12 25.57
C ARG A 606 -8.92 -34.15 24.64
N VAL A 607 -8.71 -34.54 23.39
CA VAL A 607 -7.99 -33.69 22.42
C VAL A 607 -8.93 -33.30 21.28
N ARG A 608 -8.97 -32.00 20.97
CA ARG A 608 -9.63 -31.45 19.79
C ARG A 608 -8.58 -30.84 18.88
N LEU A 609 -8.56 -31.25 17.62
CA LEU A 609 -7.65 -30.72 16.62
C LEU A 609 -8.38 -29.69 15.75
N TYR A 610 -7.68 -28.63 15.36
CA TYR A 610 -8.08 -27.80 14.22
C TYR A 610 -6.84 -27.38 13.44
N GLU A 611 -7.02 -27.23 12.14
CA GLU A 611 -5.95 -26.91 11.21
C GLU A 611 -5.74 -25.39 11.09
N THR A 612 -4.48 -24.96 10.95
CA THR A 612 -4.10 -23.57 10.69
C THR A 612 -2.87 -23.50 9.79
N ALA A 613 -2.86 -22.53 8.89
CA ALA A 613 -1.72 -22.32 8.00
C ALA A 613 -0.50 -21.80 8.77
N SER A 614 0.68 -22.35 8.47
CA SER A 614 1.96 -21.85 8.97
C SER A 614 3.00 -21.85 7.86
N ARG A 615 3.86 -20.83 7.83
CA ARG A 615 4.95 -20.72 6.85
C ARG A 615 6.24 -21.40 7.33
N SER A 616 6.32 -21.75 8.62
CA SER A 616 7.56 -22.22 9.26
C SER A 616 7.42 -23.55 10.01
N VAL A 617 6.20 -23.98 10.32
CA VAL A 617 5.94 -25.25 11.01
C VAL A 617 5.45 -26.26 9.99
N ALA A 618 6.10 -27.42 9.92
CA ALA A 618 5.75 -28.46 8.95
C ALA A 618 4.31 -28.98 9.15
N ALA A 619 3.66 -29.43 8.07
CA ALA A 619 2.34 -30.02 8.13
C ALA A 619 2.27 -31.17 9.16
N GLY A 620 1.20 -31.23 9.96
CA GLY A 620 1.00 -32.27 10.97
C GLY A 620 1.69 -32.04 12.31
N PHE A 621 2.34 -30.90 12.52
CA PHE A 621 2.92 -30.52 13.81
C PHE A 621 2.05 -29.51 14.57
N VAL A 622 2.06 -29.60 15.90
CA VAL A 622 1.29 -28.71 16.78
C VAL A 622 1.95 -27.33 16.84
N ILE A 623 1.21 -26.30 16.42
CA ILE A 623 1.62 -24.89 16.45
C ILE A 623 1.34 -24.28 17.81
N SER A 624 0.19 -24.62 18.39
CA SER A 624 -0.21 -24.11 19.70
C SER A 624 -1.17 -25.08 20.39
N GLN A 625 -1.21 -24.99 21.72
CA GLN A 625 -2.15 -25.74 22.55
C GLN A 625 -2.93 -24.76 23.44
N SER A 626 -4.19 -25.08 23.68
CA SER A 626 -5.04 -24.35 24.62
C SER A 626 -5.83 -25.34 25.49
N PRO A 627 -5.73 -25.26 26.83
CA PRO A 627 -4.92 -24.31 27.61
C PRO A 627 -3.40 -24.48 27.42
N ALA A 628 -2.65 -23.42 27.72
CA ALA A 628 -1.19 -23.44 27.63
C ALA A 628 -0.56 -24.42 28.65
N ALA A 629 0.65 -24.90 28.34
CA ALA A 629 1.41 -25.76 29.25
C ALA A 629 1.60 -25.11 30.63
N GLY A 630 1.56 -25.91 31.70
CA GLY A 630 1.68 -25.44 33.08
C GLY A 630 0.42 -24.82 33.67
N ALA A 631 -0.65 -24.59 32.88
CA ALA A 631 -1.93 -24.15 33.43
C ALA A 631 -2.57 -25.28 34.27
N PRO A 632 -3.14 -24.98 35.46
CA PRO A 632 -3.94 -25.95 36.18
C PRO A 632 -5.21 -26.27 35.38
N PHE A 633 -5.37 -27.52 34.98
CA PHE A 633 -6.50 -27.98 34.17
C PHE A 633 -7.08 -29.28 34.71
N ALA A 634 -8.41 -29.43 34.60
CA ALA A 634 -9.09 -30.60 35.13
C ALA A 634 -8.85 -31.82 34.22
N ILE A 635 -8.49 -32.95 34.82
CA ILE A 635 -8.43 -34.25 34.14
C ILE A 635 -9.82 -34.54 33.53
N GLY A 636 -9.86 -35.00 32.29
CA GLY A 636 -11.07 -35.16 31.48
C GLY A 636 -11.48 -33.93 30.67
N GLY A 637 -10.85 -32.77 30.90
CA GLY A 637 -11.04 -31.56 30.11
C GLY A 637 -10.56 -31.70 28.66
N THR A 638 -11.09 -30.86 27.77
CA THR A 638 -10.70 -30.86 26.35
C THR A 638 -9.59 -29.84 26.08
N ILE A 639 -8.45 -30.33 25.60
CA ILE A 639 -7.33 -29.52 25.13
C ILE A 639 -7.46 -29.37 23.62
N THR A 640 -7.38 -28.13 23.14
CA THR A 640 -7.43 -27.82 21.72
C THR A 640 -6.02 -27.62 21.18
N LEU A 641 -5.66 -28.32 20.10
CA LEU A 641 -4.39 -28.18 19.40
C LEU A 641 -4.59 -27.55 18.03
N ALA A 642 -3.83 -26.50 17.74
CA ALA A 642 -3.70 -25.95 16.41
C ALA A 642 -2.65 -26.76 15.65
N VAL A 643 -3.04 -27.38 14.54
CA VAL A 643 -2.20 -28.25 13.73
C VAL A 643 -1.80 -27.51 12.47
N SER A 644 -0.50 -27.54 12.15
CA SER A 644 0.00 -26.89 10.94
C SER A 644 -0.50 -27.57 9.67
N THR A 645 -0.93 -26.77 8.71
CA THR A 645 -1.07 -27.14 7.28
C THR A 645 0.07 -26.55 6.44
N GLY A 646 1.21 -26.26 7.07
CA GLY A 646 2.37 -25.62 6.47
C GLY A 646 3.13 -26.50 5.46
N PRO A 647 4.38 -26.16 5.12
CA PRO A 647 5.15 -26.94 4.13
C PRO A 647 5.28 -28.41 4.58
N PRO A 648 5.38 -29.37 3.64
CA PRO A 648 5.60 -30.76 4.01
C PRO A 648 6.87 -30.89 4.85
N LEU A 649 6.91 -31.82 5.80
CA LEU A 649 8.13 -32.06 6.58
C LEU A 649 9.22 -32.55 5.62
N VAL A 650 10.31 -31.81 5.53
CA VAL A 650 11.45 -32.17 4.68
C VAL A 650 12.59 -32.64 5.56
N VAL A 651 13.07 -33.86 5.33
CA VAL A 651 14.22 -34.44 6.05
C VAL A 651 15.31 -34.86 5.04
N PRO A 652 16.60 -34.85 5.44
CA PRO A 652 17.67 -35.28 4.56
C PRO A 652 17.51 -36.78 4.22
N VAL A 653 17.57 -37.14 2.94
CA VAL A 653 17.49 -38.53 2.49
C VAL A 653 18.72 -39.30 2.99
N PRO A 654 18.57 -40.41 3.73
CA PRO A 654 19.71 -41.26 4.10
C PRO A 654 20.47 -41.78 2.87
N SER A 655 21.79 -41.80 2.96
CA SER A 655 22.60 -42.50 1.94
C SER A 655 22.46 -44.01 2.14
N VAL A 656 21.99 -44.71 1.12
CA VAL A 656 21.82 -46.16 1.08
C VAL A 656 22.75 -46.85 0.08
N LEU A 657 23.69 -46.11 -0.52
CA LEU A 657 24.66 -46.66 -1.46
C LEU A 657 25.46 -47.81 -0.80
N GLY A 658 25.56 -48.93 -1.51
CA GLY A 658 26.22 -50.16 -1.06
C GLY A 658 25.40 -51.05 -0.12
N LEU A 659 24.19 -50.64 0.29
CA LEU A 659 23.30 -51.49 1.10
C LEU A 659 22.55 -52.51 0.22
N SER A 660 22.11 -53.62 0.82
CA SER A 660 21.15 -54.53 0.17
C SER A 660 19.77 -53.87 0.05
N ALA A 661 18.97 -54.31 -0.92
CA ALA A 661 17.60 -53.82 -1.14
C ALA A 661 16.77 -53.77 0.16
N GLN A 662 16.83 -54.83 0.96
CA GLN A 662 16.08 -54.93 2.21
C GLN A 662 16.56 -53.92 3.27
N LYS A 663 17.88 -53.72 3.41
CA LYS A 663 18.44 -52.74 4.36
C LYS A 663 18.19 -51.31 3.91
N ALA A 664 18.31 -51.04 2.61
CA ALA A 664 18.00 -49.73 2.03
C ALA A 664 16.52 -49.38 2.22
N ALA A 665 15.61 -50.31 1.91
CA ALA A 665 14.18 -50.09 2.07
C ALA A 665 13.79 -49.87 3.53
N ALA A 666 14.37 -50.64 4.47
CA ALA A 666 14.14 -50.46 5.89
C ALA A 666 14.63 -49.10 6.40
N LEU A 667 15.81 -48.65 5.97
CA LEU A 667 16.38 -47.36 6.40
C LEU A 667 15.59 -46.16 5.86
N LEU A 668 15.23 -46.19 4.58
CA LEU A 668 14.45 -45.15 3.92
C LEU A 668 13.02 -45.10 4.48
N GLY A 669 12.38 -46.26 4.67
CA GLY A 669 11.05 -46.35 5.28
C GLY A 669 11.04 -45.88 6.73
N ALA A 670 12.08 -46.19 7.53
CA ALA A 670 12.22 -45.66 8.89
C ALA A 670 12.40 -44.13 8.95
N SER A 671 12.87 -43.54 7.85
CA SER A 671 12.97 -42.08 7.67
C SER A 671 11.73 -41.47 7.00
N GLY A 672 10.69 -42.28 6.77
CA GLY A 672 9.39 -41.84 6.25
C GLY A 672 9.32 -41.68 4.73
N PHE A 673 10.21 -42.30 3.96
CA PHE A 673 10.17 -42.25 2.50
C PHE A 673 9.52 -43.47 1.87
N GLU A 674 8.83 -43.28 0.75
CA GLU A 674 8.47 -44.40 -0.13
C GLU A 674 9.71 -44.88 -0.90
N VAL A 675 9.80 -46.17 -1.20
CA VAL A 675 11.00 -46.75 -1.83
C VAL A 675 10.61 -47.36 -3.17
N GLN A 676 11.17 -46.82 -4.25
CA GLN A 676 11.03 -47.37 -5.60
C GLN A 676 12.31 -48.09 -5.99
N ILE A 677 12.20 -49.35 -6.43
CA ILE A 677 13.36 -50.19 -6.75
C ILE A 677 13.42 -50.41 -8.26
N HIS A 678 14.55 -50.04 -8.85
CA HIS A 678 14.92 -50.38 -10.23
C HIS A 678 16.08 -51.37 -10.22
N ILE A 679 16.07 -52.30 -11.16
CA ILE A 679 17.16 -53.27 -11.36
C ILE A 679 17.85 -52.91 -12.66
N GLU A 680 19.12 -52.52 -12.59
CA GLU A 680 19.91 -52.03 -13.73
C GLU A 680 21.40 -52.25 -13.44
N ALA A 681 22.18 -52.65 -14.45
CA ALA A 681 23.62 -52.87 -14.30
C ALA A 681 24.39 -51.55 -14.10
N GLU A 682 25.35 -51.54 -13.18
CA GLU A 682 26.18 -50.35 -12.88
C GLU A 682 27.08 -49.98 -14.08
N PRO A 683 27.03 -48.74 -14.60
CA PRO A 683 27.88 -48.29 -15.72
C PRO A 683 29.28 -47.81 -15.25
N PRO A 684 30.36 -48.01 -16.03
CA PRO A 684 30.46 -48.78 -17.27
C PRO A 684 30.48 -50.30 -17.02
N PRO A 685 30.14 -51.15 -18.02
CA PRO A 685 30.10 -52.60 -17.85
C PRO A 685 31.43 -53.14 -17.30
N GLY A 686 31.43 -53.65 -16.06
CA GLY A 686 32.63 -54.16 -15.37
C GLY A 686 33.03 -53.44 -14.07
N ALA A 687 32.18 -52.57 -13.51
CA ALA A 687 32.36 -52.07 -12.14
C ALA A 687 32.45 -53.25 -11.14
N PRO A 688 33.28 -53.15 -10.08
CA PRO A 688 33.52 -54.26 -9.15
C PRO A 688 32.21 -54.80 -8.59
N GLU A 689 31.97 -56.11 -8.78
CA GLU A 689 30.72 -56.80 -8.48
C GLU A 689 30.21 -56.51 -7.06
N ARG A 690 29.18 -55.68 -6.96
CA ARG A 690 28.33 -55.56 -5.78
C ARG A 690 26.92 -56.01 -6.13
N ALA A 691 26.79 -57.27 -6.52
CA ALA A 691 25.52 -57.89 -6.88
C ALA A 691 24.49 -57.68 -5.77
N ALA A 692 23.24 -57.34 -6.15
CA ALA A 692 22.13 -57.07 -5.24
C ALA A 692 22.32 -55.92 -4.23
N SER A 693 23.25 -54.98 -4.50
CA SER A 693 23.42 -53.76 -3.70
C SER A 693 23.03 -52.50 -4.47
N VAL A 694 22.69 -51.44 -3.73
CA VAL A 694 22.32 -50.15 -4.30
C VAL A 694 23.57 -49.45 -4.83
N TRP A 695 23.68 -49.26 -6.15
CA TRP A 695 24.78 -48.51 -6.75
C TRP A 695 24.40 -47.06 -7.08
N LYS A 696 23.09 -46.76 -7.15
CA LYS A 696 22.58 -45.40 -7.35
C LYS A 696 21.29 -45.19 -6.57
N GLN A 697 21.08 -43.97 -6.09
CA GLN A 697 19.83 -43.51 -5.49
C GLN A 697 19.49 -42.11 -6.02
N LEU A 698 18.20 -41.79 -6.09
CA LEU A 698 17.69 -40.45 -6.38
C LEU A 698 16.45 -40.18 -5.52
N PRO A 699 16.40 -39.08 -4.76
CA PRO A 699 17.44 -38.07 -4.55
C PRO A 699 18.73 -38.62 -3.89
N ALA A 700 19.83 -37.88 -3.99
CA ALA A 700 21.11 -38.28 -3.42
C ALA A 700 21.09 -38.23 -1.88
N GLY A 701 21.98 -38.99 -1.24
CA GLY A 701 22.12 -38.97 0.22
C GLY A 701 22.46 -37.57 0.72
N GLY A 702 21.70 -37.08 1.70
CA GLY A 702 21.79 -35.74 2.26
C GLY A 702 20.91 -34.68 1.57
N GLU A 703 20.31 -35.00 0.41
CA GLU A 703 19.39 -34.07 -0.24
C GLU A 703 18.07 -33.97 0.55
N PRO A 704 17.50 -32.76 0.68
CA PRO A 704 16.24 -32.56 1.37
C PRO A 704 15.07 -33.11 0.54
N LEU A 705 14.30 -34.05 1.10
CA LEU A 705 13.09 -34.59 0.47
C LEU A 705 11.91 -34.56 1.46
N ALA A 706 10.72 -34.27 0.95
CA ALA A 706 9.51 -34.35 1.78
C ALA A 706 9.24 -35.80 2.20
N VAL A 707 8.88 -36.00 3.46
CA VAL A 707 8.35 -37.27 3.98
C VAL A 707 7.16 -37.69 3.11
N ASP A 708 6.99 -38.99 2.89
CA ASP A 708 6.05 -39.64 1.97
C ASP A 708 6.36 -39.48 0.46
N GLN A 709 7.45 -38.81 0.07
CA GLN A 709 7.93 -38.86 -1.33
C GLN A 709 8.85 -40.07 -1.58
N ALA A 710 8.88 -40.51 -2.84
CA ALA A 710 9.63 -41.67 -3.26
C ALA A 710 11.14 -41.39 -3.43
N VAL A 711 11.96 -42.23 -2.82
CA VAL A 711 13.38 -42.38 -3.15
C VAL A 711 13.53 -43.58 -4.06
N THR A 712 14.04 -43.34 -5.25
CA THR A 712 14.34 -44.41 -6.21
C THR A 712 15.74 -44.95 -5.96
N ILE A 713 15.88 -46.27 -5.84
CA ILE A 713 17.15 -46.96 -5.70
C ILE A 713 17.37 -47.92 -6.88
N TRP A 714 18.60 -48.00 -7.37
CA TRP A 714 19.00 -48.91 -8.44
C TRP A 714 19.90 -50.00 -7.87
N LEU A 715 19.48 -51.24 -8.07
CA LEU A 715 20.21 -52.43 -7.68
C LEU A 715 20.93 -53.00 -8.88
N ASN A 716 22.18 -53.44 -8.67
CA ASN A 716 22.92 -54.19 -9.68
C ASN A 716 22.28 -55.60 -9.75
N PRO A 717 21.78 -56.05 -10.94
CA PRO A 717 21.07 -57.32 -11.12
C PRO A 717 21.80 -58.56 -10.61
#